data_AF-A0A7X7D637-F1
#
_entry.id   AF-A0A7X7D637-F1
#
_cell.length_a   1.000
_cell.length_b   1.000
_cell.length_c   1.000
_cell.angle_alpha   90.00
_cell.angle_beta   90.00
_cell.angle_gamma   90.00
#
_symmetry.space_group_name_H-M   'P 1'
#
loop_
_entity.id
_entity.type
_entity.pdbx_description
1 polymer ?
#
loop_
_entity_poly.entity_id
_entity_poly.type
_entity_poly.pdbx_seq_one_letter_code
_entity_poly.pdbx_strand_id
1 'polypeptide(L)'
;MTSSFGSHIGRGGAPGSLPRHTAKALVLAVLAALALLLAACSSGGDGAEEGSGGSTPAGESGDSQGDDADGPVGSGGVELTSILQLHLVHESDSGDGTSPWGDAEVHMLFEPGGELGVFVFDGENALGRHGTYDLTDGTLTVEVATPDMAFDASVELDLNGPEVEMPFQLFDDAAGTSVWRTEAMGPMGATDMVFQAIRYDDHERVAREDAVERAHDFAAARVESDAGMETDGLDIGVEDDVDWDPPVIIDWEGFENGVTFVFDDDSKASVLLYTFGPEGDAPSLSPAPFAGDPRVELPTEVPGSSSSDPPNKTAVLLNPFATEFGEEEAVDAAVHTLEERGYSVVTRSDDEATFEAFVETLTDGGSPGLVTVSTHGGANGELATGEKAGTTRNWFTEWMADRKLKAAAARIVAAYPSAKTFEVGGELDRPYRAIRISSGGVGTLYVGLSPSFWKWLHEEQKADFTESFVFLSACESDKNPEVREDVNAAVFMGFSEQASVRGGTAVFSYLIEQLARPTRSVEEAHYNLIRVINTQQTIFEEDGLLATGGTEELPDILKVYSGGDYNPVSYEGRGFLDTSRNLGQIWWLTYSGRWSGDAAEGSEKLKNCWEQFWSQGNMGGLGSPACNASNVGSVPTEEEVGYARYLLTGDESLVVGSMVPRWTLADAE
;
A
#
# COMPACT_ATOMS: atom_id res chain seq x y z
N MET A 1 -28.70 4.01 68.90
CA MET A 1 -27.72 3.73 69.97
C MET A 1 -26.35 4.06 69.38
N THR A 2 -25.83 5.28 69.56
CA THR A 2 -24.86 5.67 70.63
C THR A 2 -23.69 4.69 70.69
N SER A 3 -22.42 5.03 70.55
CA SER A 3 -21.61 6.25 70.83
C SER A 3 -20.15 5.88 70.44
N SER A 4 -19.37 6.72 69.73
CA SER A 4 -18.42 7.71 70.27
C SER A 4 -17.18 7.08 70.97
N PHE A 5 -15.90 7.47 70.85
CA PHE A 5 -15.22 8.75 70.56
C PHE A 5 -13.70 8.50 70.40
N GLY A 6 -12.97 9.50 69.88
CA GLY A 6 -11.51 9.60 70.06
C GLY A 6 -10.78 10.55 69.12
N SER A 7 -11.11 11.85 69.17
CA SER A 7 -10.41 12.95 68.50
C SER A 7 -9.43 13.66 69.43
N HIS A 8 -8.31 14.21 68.92
CA HIS A 8 -7.98 15.66 68.95
C HIS A 8 -6.49 15.96 68.61
N ILE A 9 -6.24 16.76 67.55
CA ILE A 9 -5.81 18.20 67.53
C ILE A 9 -4.27 18.35 67.49
N GLY A 10 -3.64 19.13 66.60
CA GLY A 10 -4.11 19.97 65.49
C GLY A 10 -3.06 21.01 65.04
N ARG A 11 -3.37 21.70 63.93
CA ARG A 11 -2.87 23.01 63.39
C ARG A 11 -1.38 23.11 63.01
N GLY A 12 -0.96 23.70 61.89
CA GLY A 12 -1.57 24.46 60.80
C GLY A 12 -0.46 25.16 59.96
N GLY A 13 -0.77 25.65 58.75
CA GLY A 13 0.11 26.54 57.98
C GLY A 13 0.15 26.26 56.47
N ALA A 14 -0.24 27.24 55.65
CA ALA A 14 -0.35 27.19 54.19
C ALA A 14 0.93 27.71 53.47
N PRO A 15 0.89 28.09 52.17
CA PRO A 15 1.32 27.31 51.01
C PRO A 15 2.66 27.80 50.41
N GLY A 16 3.36 26.93 49.67
CA GLY A 16 4.61 27.26 48.98
C GLY A 16 4.77 26.47 47.68
N SER A 17 5.01 27.20 46.59
CA SER A 17 5.12 26.75 45.20
C SER A 17 6.50 26.21 44.81
N LEU A 18 6.50 25.16 43.96
CA LEU A 18 7.51 24.75 42.93
C LEU A 18 8.89 24.22 43.41
N PRO A 19 9.67 23.44 42.60
CA PRO A 19 9.52 23.15 41.16
C PRO A 19 9.62 21.66 40.72
N ARG A 20 9.19 21.44 39.46
CA ARG A 20 9.47 20.29 38.58
C ARG A 20 10.98 20.09 38.43
N HIS A 21 11.49 18.86 38.57
CA HIS A 21 12.63 18.28 37.85
C HIS A 21 13.05 16.95 38.51
N THR A 22 12.44 15.82 38.14
CA THR A 22 13.02 14.47 38.32
C THR A 22 12.22 13.45 37.51
N ALA A 23 12.39 13.47 36.19
CA ALA A 23 11.93 12.38 35.31
C ALA A 23 12.90 12.11 34.14
N LYS A 24 14.10 12.70 34.14
CA LYS A 24 15.13 12.50 33.09
C LYS A 24 16.36 11.70 33.55
N ALA A 25 16.40 11.25 34.82
CA ALA A 25 17.57 10.55 35.37
C ALA A 25 17.47 9.02 35.36
N LEU A 26 16.31 8.44 34.99
CA LEU A 26 16.13 6.98 34.98
C LEU A 26 16.30 6.34 33.58
N VAL A 27 16.16 7.13 32.51
CA VAL A 27 16.26 6.63 31.12
C VAL A 27 17.73 6.51 30.66
N LEU A 28 18.63 7.36 31.17
CA LEU A 28 20.06 7.27 30.83
C LEU A 28 20.81 6.09 31.49
N ALA A 29 20.27 5.48 32.54
CA ALA A 29 20.94 4.37 33.22
C ALA A 29 20.68 3.00 32.55
N VAL A 30 19.64 2.89 31.73
CA VAL A 30 19.30 1.64 31.01
C VAL A 30 20.02 1.56 29.66
N LEU A 31 20.21 2.70 28.98
CA LEU A 31 20.92 2.75 27.70
C LEU A 31 22.45 2.54 27.84
N ALA A 32 23.05 2.95 28.96
CA ALA A 32 24.47 2.73 29.21
C ALA A 32 24.82 1.26 29.56
N ALA A 33 23.83 0.44 29.93
CA ALA A 33 24.03 -0.98 30.28
C ALA A 33 23.92 -1.92 29.06
N LEU A 34 23.24 -1.52 27.98
CA LEU A 34 23.18 -2.30 26.74
C LEU A 34 24.42 -2.09 25.86
N ALA A 35 25.04 -0.91 25.87
CA ALA A 35 26.25 -0.62 25.09
C ALA A 35 27.53 -1.30 25.62
N LEU A 36 27.49 -1.88 26.82
CA LEU A 36 28.64 -2.56 27.46
C LEU A 36 28.64 -4.09 27.30
N LEU A 37 27.66 -4.66 26.60
CA LEU A 37 27.53 -6.11 26.38
C LEU A 37 27.85 -6.59 24.96
N LEU A 38 28.14 -5.68 24.02
CA LEU A 38 28.49 -6.02 22.62
C LEU A 38 29.97 -5.81 22.25
N ALA A 39 30.81 -5.39 23.20
CA ALA A 39 32.24 -5.14 22.97
C ALA A 39 33.18 -6.21 23.59
N ALA A 40 32.73 -7.46 23.72
CA ALA A 40 33.56 -8.54 24.24
C ALA A 40 33.36 -9.83 23.45
N CYS A 41 34.01 -9.92 22.28
CA CYS A 41 34.52 -11.17 21.69
C CYS A 41 35.41 -10.82 20.49
N SER A 42 36.59 -10.27 20.75
CA SER A 42 37.69 -10.21 19.77
C SER A 42 39.03 -10.25 20.51
N SER A 43 40.01 -10.90 19.87
CA SER A 43 41.36 -11.29 20.31
C SER A 43 41.43 -12.60 21.13
N GLY A 44 42.24 -13.61 20.81
CA GLY A 44 43.33 -13.77 19.85
C GLY A 44 44.45 -14.62 20.51
N GLY A 45 45.09 -15.53 19.76
CA GLY A 45 46.40 -16.09 20.15
C GLY A 45 46.65 -17.59 19.89
N ASP A 46 47.38 -17.86 18.80
CA ASP A 46 48.53 -18.78 18.58
C ASP A 46 48.56 -20.22 19.12
N GLY A 47 48.98 -21.16 18.24
CA GLY A 47 49.80 -22.31 18.64
C GLY A 47 49.65 -23.63 17.85
N ALA A 48 50.42 -23.75 16.75
CA ALA A 48 51.19 -24.90 16.26
C ALA A 48 50.68 -26.38 16.31
N GLU A 49 50.83 -26.99 15.12
CA GLU A 49 51.46 -28.29 14.81
C GLU A 49 50.64 -29.59 14.62
N GLU A 50 50.94 -30.18 13.45
CA GLU A 50 50.95 -31.58 12.99
C GLU A 50 49.66 -32.35 12.63
N GLY A 51 49.57 -32.66 11.32
CA GLY A 51 49.49 -34.07 10.91
C GLY A 51 48.54 -34.44 9.76
N SER A 52 49.12 -34.58 8.55
CA SER A 52 48.89 -35.65 7.56
C SER A 52 47.44 -35.92 7.07
N GLY A 53 47.09 -35.90 5.77
CA GLY A 53 47.85 -36.05 4.54
C GLY A 53 46.92 -36.67 3.46
N GLY A 54 47.12 -36.38 2.17
CA GLY A 54 46.34 -37.04 1.11
C GLY A 54 46.32 -36.41 -0.29
N SER A 55 47.49 -36.27 -0.92
CA SER A 55 47.80 -36.57 -2.34
C SER A 55 46.90 -36.09 -3.52
N THR A 56 47.45 -35.12 -4.27
CA THR A 56 47.47 -34.82 -5.74
C THR A 56 47.42 -36.00 -6.74
N PRO A 57 47.36 -35.85 -8.11
CA PRO A 57 47.80 -34.72 -9.01
C PRO A 57 46.88 -34.47 -10.25
N ALA A 58 47.12 -33.65 -11.29
CA ALA A 58 47.90 -32.47 -11.67
C ALA A 58 47.52 -32.10 -13.14
N GLY A 59 47.81 -30.86 -13.57
CA GLY A 59 47.90 -30.39 -14.97
C GLY A 59 46.84 -29.34 -15.32
N GLU A 60 47.12 -28.19 -15.94
CA GLU A 60 48.32 -27.60 -16.54
C GLU A 60 48.20 -26.07 -16.50
N SER A 61 49.35 -25.41 -16.44
CA SER A 61 49.58 -23.97 -16.46
C SER A 61 49.37 -23.35 -17.84
N GLY A 62 48.72 -22.18 -17.90
CA GLY A 62 48.73 -21.25 -19.04
C GLY A 62 48.87 -19.83 -18.50
N ASP A 63 49.97 -19.17 -18.89
CA ASP A 63 50.44 -17.88 -18.41
C ASP A 63 49.51 -16.70 -18.70
N SER A 64 49.54 -15.79 -17.71
CA SER A 64 49.11 -14.40 -17.69
C SER A 64 49.65 -13.55 -18.84
N GLN A 65 48.81 -12.71 -19.42
CA GLN A 65 49.20 -11.49 -20.12
C GLN A 65 48.06 -10.46 -20.16
N GLY A 66 48.23 -9.38 -19.38
CA GLY A 66 47.68 -8.05 -19.70
C GLY A 66 46.32 -7.69 -19.11
N ASP A 67 46.27 -7.47 -17.79
CA ASP A 67 45.28 -6.56 -17.19
C ASP A 67 45.63 -5.13 -17.63
N ASP A 68 44.99 -4.66 -18.71
CA ASP A 68 44.94 -3.24 -19.04
C ASP A 68 43.67 -2.63 -18.42
N ALA A 69 43.86 -2.07 -17.23
CA ALA A 69 43.14 -0.95 -16.63
C ALA A 69 41.69 -0.67 -17.09
N ASP A 70 40.73 -1.20 -16.32
CA ASP A 70 39.43 -0.57 -16.12
C ASP A 70 39.64 0.83 -15.52
N GLY A 71 39.51 1.86 -16.36
CA GLY A 71 39.27 3.23 -15.91
C GLY A 71 37.79 3.41 -15.55
N PRO A 72 37.43 4.39 -14.71
CA PRO A 72 36.04 4.66 -14.37
C PRO A 72 35.30 5.12 -15.63
N VAL A 73 34.25 4.40 -16.00
CA VAL A 73 33.39 4.71 -17.15
C VAL A 73 32.53 5.91 -16.75
N GLY A 74 32.85 7.10 -17.25
CA GLY A 74 31.97 8.28 -17.17
C GLY A 74 30.64 8.03 -17.89
N SER A 75 29.59 8.77 -17.50
CA SER A 75 28.25 8.87 -18.12
C SER A 75 27.93 7.77 -19.15
N GLY A 76 27.74 6.53 -18.69
CA GLY A 76 27.72 5.30 -19.51
C GLY A 76 27.05 5.40 -20.88
N GLY A 77 27.82 5.84 -21.89
CA GLY A 77 27.44 5.93 -23.30
C GLY A 77 26.33 6.91 -23.68
N VAL A 78 25.84 7.76 -22.76
CA VAL A 78 24.78 8.75 -23.04
C VAL A 78 25.35 10.15 -23.01
N GLU A 79 25.15 10.92 -24.09
CA GLU A 79 25.53 12.33 -24.16
C GLU A 79 24.45 13.20 -23.50
N LEU A 80 24.82 13.89 -22.42
CA LEU A 80 23.95 14.81 -21.70
C LEU A 80 23.93 16.17 -22.40
N THR A 81 22.71 16.66 -22.67
CA THR A 81 22.45 17.95 -23.32
C THR A 81 21.81 18.96 -22.37
N SER A 82 21.34 18.49 -21.20
CA SER A 82 20.70 19.29 -20.16
C SER A 82 21.23 18.91 -18.78
N ILE A 83 21.34 19.89 -17.89
CA ILE A 83 21.68 19.63 -16.48
C ILE A 83 20.59 18.81 -15.75
N LEU A 84 19.34 18.83 -16.23
CA LEU A 84 18.25 18.03 -15.66
C LEU A 84 18.42 16.51 -15.91
N GLN A 85 19.33 16.12 -16.80
CA GLN A 85 19.69 14.72 -17.07
C GLN A 85 20.83 14.23 -16.17
N LEU A 86 21.49 15.15 -15.47
CA LEU A 86 22.66 14.89 -14.64
C LEU A 86 22.23 14.78 -13.18
N HIS A 87 22.81 13.80 -12.49
CA HIS A 87 22.98 13.88 -11.03
C HIS A 87 24.46 13.82 -10.67
N LEU A 88 24.81 14.37 -9.51
CA LEU A 88 26.16 14.25 -8.98
C LEU A 88 26.14 13.31 -7.77
N VAL A 89 26.99 12.29 -7.80
CA VAL A 89 27.14 11.31 -6.71
C VAL A 89 28.39 11.64 -5.91
N HIS A 90 28.25 11.87 -4.61
CA HIS A 90 29.38 12.16 -3.75
C HIS A 90 30.30 10.94 -3.63
N GLU A 91 31.60 11.13 -3.85
CA GLU A 91 32.61 10.08 -3.72
C GLU A 91 33.45 10.27 -2.45
N SER A 92 33.87 11.50 -2.17
CA SER A 92 34.70 11.79 -0.99
C SER A 92 34.77 13.28 -0.66
N ASP A 93 35.00 13.57 0.63
CA ASP A 93 35.53 14.85 1.09
C ASP A 93 37.05 14.74 1.30
N SER A 94 37.78 15.85 1.09
CA SER A 94 39.22 15.93 1.34
C SER A 94 39.63 15.83 2.82
N GLY A 95 38.68 15.94 3.76
CA GLY A 95 38.87 15.81 5.20
C GLY A 95 38.37 14.47 5.75
N ASP A 96 38.35 14.34 7.08
CA ASP A 96 37.79 13.16 7.77
C ASP A 96 36.25 13.22 7.87
N GLY A 97 35.60 14.05 7.04
CA GLY A 97 34.16 14.21 6.99
C GLY A 97 33.48 12.87 6.74
N THR A 98 32.69 12.40 7.70
CA THR A 98 31.88 11.20 7.54
C THR A 98 30.47 11.62 7.17
N SER A 99 29.91 11.00 6.13
CA SER A 99 28.47 11.02 5.86
C SER A 99 27.66 10.80 7.16
N PRO A 100 26.46 11.40 7.32
CA PRO A 100 25.65 11.25 8.52
C PRO A 100 25.44 9.78 8.92
N TRP A 101 25.48 8.87 7.94
CA TRP A 101 25.46 7.42 8.11
C TRP A 101 26.56 6.80 7.23
N GLY A 102 27.20 5.71 7.70
CA GLY A 102 28.44 5.20 7.11
C GLY A 102 28.35 4.88 5.61
N ASP A 103 27.39 4.05 5.22
CA ASP A 103 27.22 3.55 3.85
C ASP A 103 26.20 4.37 3.03
N ALA A 104 25.91 5.61 3.44
CA ALA A 104 24.91 6.41 2.74
C ALA A 104 25.42 6.95 1.40
N GLU A 105 24.60 6.82 0.37
CA GLU A 105 24.80 7.46 -0.92
C GLU A 105 24.29 8.91 -0.86
N VAL A 106 25.02 9.84 -1.48
CA VAL A 106 24.61 11.25 -1.55
C VAL A 106 24.50 11.67 -3.00
N HIS A 107 23.36 12.25 -3.33
CA HIS A 107 23.01 12.64 -4.68
C HIS A 107 22.63 14.11 -4.71
N MET A 108 23.19 14.86 -5.65
CA MET A 108 22.79 16.24 -5.95
C MET A 108 22.02 16.26 -7.27
N LEU A 109 20.81 16.81 -7.23
CA LEU A 109 19.80 16.81 -8.29
C LEU A 109 19.50 18.26 -8.68
N PHE A 110 19.35 18.49 -9.99
CA PHE A 110 19.06 19.82 -10.54
C PHE A 110 17.64 19.87 -11.08
N GLU A 111 16.88 20.88 -10.70
CA GLU A 111 15.46 21.01 -10.98
C GLU A 111 15.12 22.26 -11.82
N PRO A 112 13.99 22.27 -12.55
CA PRO A 112 13.59 23.47 -13.29
C PRO A 112 13.48 24.70 -12.38
N GLY A 113 13.80 25.87 -12.94
CA GLY A 113 13.76 27.14 -12.20
C GLY A 113 15.03 27.49 -11.41
N GLY A 114 16.07 26.66 -11.48
CA GLY A 114 17.32 26.89 -10.73
C GLY A 114 17.25 26.35 -9.30
N GLU A 115 16.39 25.36 -9.05
CA GLU A 115 16.23 24.70 -7.75
C GLU A 115 17.19 23.49 -7.65
N LEU A 116 17.74 23.26 -6.46
CA LEU A 116 18.70 22.19 -6.20
C LEU A 116 18.18 21.30 -5.08
N GLY A 117 18.29 19.98 -5.23
CA GLY A 117 18.06 19.01 -4.18
C GLY A 117 19.34 18.25 -3.83
N VAL A 118 19.62 18.04 -2.54
CA VAL A 118 20.61 17.07 -2.07
C VAL A 118 19.88 15.98 -1.31
N PHE A 119 20.03 14.74 -1.73
CA PHE A 119 19.39 13.58 -1.15
C PHE A 119 20.44 12.59 -0.63
N VAL A 120 20.37 12.26 0.66
CA VAL A 120 21.26 11.30 1.32
C VAL A 120 20.42 10.12 1.79
N PHE A 121 20.83 8.88 1.47
CA PHE A 121 20.12 7.68 1.92
C PHE A 121 21.03 6.45 2.06
N ASP A 122 20.68 5.54 2.98
CA ASP A 122 21.38 4.25 3.16
C ASP A 122 20.46 3.01 3.04
N GLY A 123 19.19 3.23 2.67
CA GLY A 123 18.15 2.18 2.61
C GLY A 123 17.24 2.14 3.84
N GLU A 124 17.70 2.63 4.99
CA GLU A 124 16.92 2.71 6.24
C GLU A 124 16.65 4.16 6.65
N ASN A 125 17.58 5.05 6.37
CA ASN A 125 17.57 6.46 6.70
C ASN A 125 17.61 7.31 5.43
N ALA A 126 16.97 8.47 5.48
CA ALA A 126 16.92 9.42 4.38
C ALA A 126 16.92 10.87 4.88
N LEU A 127 17.63 11.75 4.19
CA LEU A 127 17.79 13.18 4.47
C LEU A 127 17.72 13.96 3.15
N GLY A 128 16.92 15.01 3.14
CA GLY A 128 16.81 15.92 2.00
C GLY A 128 17.22 17.34 2.35
N ARG A 129 17.86 18.06 1.43
CA ARG A 129 18.20 19.50 1.58
C ARG A 129 17.94 20.22 0.28
N HIS A 130 17.44 21.46 0.37
CA HIS A 130 17.21 22.30 -0.81
C HIS A 130 18.14 23.48 -0.89
N GLY A 131 18.37 23.89 -2.13
CA GLY A 131 19.19 25.02 -2.47
C GLY A 131 18.85 25.57 -3.84
N THR A 132 19.74 26.36 -4.39
CA THR A 132 19.62 26.90 -5.74
C THR A 132 20.86 26.60 -6.56
N TYR A 133 20.69 26.55 -7.88
CA TYR A 133 21.79 26.52 -8.82
C TYR A 133 21.59 27.52 -9.97
N ASP A 134 22.71 27.91 -10.57
CA ASP A 134 22.77 28.64 -11.84
C ASP A 134 23.84 28.00 -12.73
N LEU A 135 23.50 27.70 -13.99
CA LEU A 135 24.45 27.22 -14.98
C LEU A 135 24.54 28.25 -16.12
N THR A 136 25.58 29.08 -16.07
CA THR A 136 25.83 30.13 -17.07
C THR A 136 27.20 29.93 -17.69
N ASP A 137 27.27 29.90 -19.03
CA ASP A 137 28.51 29.77 -19.80
C ASP A 137 29.41 28.58 -19.34
N GLY A 138 28.80 27.46 -18.94
CA GLY A 138 29.50 26.25 -18.45
C GLY A 138 30.02 26.36 -17.02
N THR A 139 29.72 27.45 -16.31
CA THR A 139 30.02 27.60 -14.87
C THR A 139 28.77 27.26 -14.07
N LEU A 140 28.84 26.19 -13.28
CA LEU A 140 27.82 25.81 -12.31
C LEU A 140 28.08 26.57 -11.00
N THR A 141 27.08 27.31 -10.52
CA THR A 141 27.03 27.86 -9.18
C THR A 141 25.97 27.13 -8.37
N VAL A 142 26.29 26.69 -7.16
CA VAL A 142 25.36 26.00 -6.24
C VAL A 142 25.37 26.66 -4.87
N GLU A 143 24.21 26.76 -4.24
CA GLU A 143 24.04 27.29 -2.89
C GLU A 143 23.06 26.43 -2.09
N VAL A 144 23.47 25.92 -0.93
CA VAL A 144 22.61 25.36 0.12
C VAL A 144 22.96 26.06 1.43
N ALA A 145 21.95 26.53 2.16
CA ALA A 145 22.16 27.38 3.34
C ALA A 145 21.50 26.81 4.62
N THR A 146 21.61 25.50 4.84
CA THR A 146 21.04 24.84 6.01
C THR A 146 22.06 24.68 7.14
N PRO A 147 21.65 24.69 8.43
CA PRO A 147 22.60 24.67 9.56
C PRO A 147 23.53 23.45 9.63
N ASP A 148 23.16 22.33 9.01
CA ASP A 148 23.91 21.08 9.02
C ASP A 148 24.43 20.65 7.64
N MET A 149 24.14 21.44 6.61
CA MET A 149 24.70 21.31 5.27
C MET A 149 24.68 22.69 4.61
N ALA A 150 25.82 23.38 4.60
CA ALA A 150 25.94 24.72 4.04
C ALA A 150 27.12 24.83 3.08
N PHE A 151 26.86 25.20 1.84
CA PHE A 151 27.89 25.45 0.82
C PHE A 151 27.41 26.49 -0.19
N ASP A 152 28.37 27.26 -0.71
CA ASP A 152 28.20 28.24 -1.79
C ASP A 152 29.47 28.17 -2.65
N ALA A 153 29.33 27.71 -3.88
CA ALA A 153 30.46 27.44 -4.75
C ALA A 153 30.14 27.64 -6.23
N SER A 154 31.17 28.04 -6.99
CA SER A 154 31.14 28.08 -8.46
C SER A 154 32.28 27.25 -9.03
N VAL A 155 31.99 26.41 -10.03
CA VAL A 155 32.95 25.53 -10.70
C VAL A 155 32.65 25.46 -12.20
N GLU A 156 33.66 25.21 -13.03
CA GLU A 156 33.42 24.81 -14.43
C GLU A 156 32.84 23.39 -14.45
N LEU A 157 31.71 23.21 -15.11
CA LEU A 157 31.04 21.92 -15.25
C LEU A 157 31.08 21.46 -16.71
N ASP A 158 31.71 20.31 -16.93
CA ASP A 158 31.50 19.53 -18.13
C ASP A 158 30.42 18.48 -17.83
N LEU A 159 29.24 18.61 -18.46
CA LEU A 159 28.12 17.67 -18.25
C LEU A 159 28.52 16.22 -18.56
N ASN A 160 29.47 16.03 -19.49
CA ASN A 160 29.93 14.71 -19.93
C ASN A 160 31.33 14.39 -19.40
N GLY A 161 31.86 15.21 -18.48
CA GLY A 161 33.06 14.85 -17.72
C GLY A 161 32.78 13.64 -16.81
N PRO A 162 33.80 12.98 -16.23
CA PRO A 162 33.61 11.85 -15.31
C PRO A 162 33.44 12.26 -13.84
N GLU A 163 33.93 13.44 -13.47
CA GLU A 163 33.87 13.96 -12.10
C GLU A 163 33.96 15.49 -12.10
N VAL A 164 33.49 16.10 -11.01
CA VAL A 164 33.64 17.51 -10.69
C VAL A 164 34.13 17.67 -9.25
N GLU A 165 35.17 18.49 -9.06
CA GLU A 165 35.69 18.83 -7.74
C GLU A 165 35.09 20.16 -7.29
N MET A 166 34.36 20.13 -6.18
CA MET A 166 33.73 21.31 -5.60
C MET A 166 34.59 21.88 -4.46
N PRO A 167 34.71 23.21 -4.34
CA PRO A 167 35.58 23.88 -3.36
C PRO A 167 34.99 23.98 -1.94
N PHE A 168 34.32 22.91 -1.49
CA PHE A 168 33.79 22.76 -0.13
C PHE A 168 33.81 21.28 0.29
N GLN A 169 33.83 21.00 1.60
CA GLN A 169 33.51 19.67 2.13
C GLN A 169 32.02 19.60 2.42
N LEU A 170 31.36 18.48 2.10
CA LEU A 170 29.91 18.37 2.24
C LEU A 170 29.48 18.22 3.69
N PHE A 171 30.25 17.47 4.49
CA PHE A 171 29.91 17.12 5.88
C PHE A 171 30.84 17.73 6.93
N ASP A 172 31.68 18.69 6.55
CA ASP A 172 32.56 19.44 7.45
C ASP A 172 32.60 20.92 7.04
N ASP A 173 32.49 21.83 8.02
CA ASP A 173 32.62 23.28 7.81
C ASP A 173 34.08 23.71 7.54
N ALA A 174 35.03 22.78 7.62
CA ALA A 174 36.43 23.02 7.32
C ALA A 174 36.66 23.31 5.83
N ALA A 175 37.64 24.17 5.56
CA ALA A 175 38.10 24.38 4.18
C ALA A 175 38.59 23.06 3.58
N GLY A 176 38.17 22.78 2.35
CA GLY A 176 38.55 21.57 1.61
C GLY A 176 37.76 21.46 0.32
N THR A 177 37.80 20.28 -0.27
CA THR A 177 37.08 19.94 -1.49
C THR A 177 36.23 18.68 -1.30
N SER A 178 35.23 18.53 -2.17
CA SER A 178 34.41 17.34 -2.32
C SER A 178 34.46 16.90 -3.77
N VAL A 179 34.66 15.60 -3.98
CA VAL A 179 34.72 14.99 -5.31
C VAL A 179 33.37 14.35 -5.60
N TRP A 180 32.82 14.68 -6.77
CA TRP A 180 31.53 14.20 -7.20
C TRP A 180 31.65 13.52 -8.55
N ARG A 181 31.16 12.28 -8.64
CA ARG A 181 31.00 11.59 -9.92
C ARG A 181 29.80 12.15 -10.66
N THR A 182 29.97 12.48 -11.92
CA THR A 182 28.91 12.89 -12.83
C THR A 182 28.26 11.65 -13.44
N GLU A 183 26.94 11.54 -13.33
CA GLU A 183 26.23 10.36 -13.79
C GLU A 183 24.88 10.72 -14.41
N ALA A 184 24.54 10.01 -15.49
CA ALA A 184 23.27 10.17 -16.18
C ALA A 184 22.14 9.54 -15.35
N MET A 185 21.05 10.28 -15.21
CA MET A 185 19.90 9.80 -14.44
C MET A 185 18.71 9.48 -15.34
N GLY A 186 18.13 8.30 -15.11
CA GLY A 186 16.89 7.91 -15.75
C GLY A 186 15.74 8.81 -15.30
N PRO A 187 14.80 9.17 -16.18
CA PRO A 187 13.69 10.08 -15.89
C PRO A 187 12.82 9.59 -14.73
N MET A 188 12.59 8.28 -14.61
CA MET A 188 11.79 7.72 -13.51
C MET A 188 12.52 7.78 -12.18
N GLY A 189 13.82 7.42 -12.16
CA GLY A 189 14.68 7.57 -10.99
C GLY A 189 14.75 9.02 -10.50
N ALA A 190 14.98 9.97 -11.43
CA ALA A 190 15.16 11.38 -11.13
C ALA A 190 13.91 12.03 -10.54
N THR A 191 12.74 11.74 -11.12
CA THR A 191 11.46 12.28 -10.66
C THR A 191 11.14 11.86 -9.23
N ASP A 192 11.39 10.59 -8.88
CA ASP A 192 11.23 10.13 -7.49
C ASP A 192 12.26 10.75 -6.57
N MET A 193 13.53 10.82 -6.96
CA MET A 193 14.57 11.38 -6.09
C MET A 193 14.36 12.87 -5.80
N VAL A 194 13.83 13.63 -6.76
CA VAL A 194 13.37 15.01 -6.52
C VAL A 194 12.28 15.02 -5.44
N PHE A 195 11.26 14.17 -5.57
CA PHE A 195 10.22 14.05 -4.54
C PHE A 195 10.79 13.66 -3.17
N GLN A 196 11.70 12.68 -3.11
CA GLN A 196 12.29 12.23 -1.85
C GLN A 196 13.15 13.32 -1.19
N ALA A 197 13.96 14.06 -1.97
CA ALA A 197 14.72 15.19 -1.47
C ALA A 197 13.80 16.23 -0.79
N ILE A 198 12.66 16.52 -1.41
CA ILE A 198 11.63 17.43 -0.85
C ILE A 198 11.03 16.86 0.41
N ARG A 199 10.62 15.59 0.35
CA ARG A 199 9.88 14.94 1.42
C ARG A 199 10.70 14.76 2.69
N TYR A 200 12.01 14.56 2.56
CA TYR A 200 12.95 14.33 3.66
C TYR A 200 13.69 15.60 4.12
N ASP A 201 13.30 16.78 3.66
CA ASP A 201 13.77 18.03 4.25
C ASP A 201 13.01 18.35 5.55
N ASP A 202 13.75 18.26 6.67
CA ASP A 202 13.25 18.52 8.01
C ASP A 202 13.47 19.98 8.46
N HIS A 203 14.21 20.79 7.69
CA HIS A 203 14.40 22.22 7.90
C HIS A 203 13.32 23.05 7.20
N GLU A 204 12.92 22.64 6.00
CA GLU A 204 11.80 23.19 5.25
C GLU A 204 10.77 22.09 5.00
N ARG A 205 9.88 21.88 5.97
CA ARG A 205 8.83 20.86 5.84
C ARG A 205 7.79 21.30 4.80
N VAL A 206 7.93 20.75 3.60
CA VAL A 206 6.99 20.94 2.48
C VAL A 206 5.77 20.03 2.67
N ALA A 207 4.58 20.51 2.28
CA ALA A 207 3.39 19.67 2.27
C ALA A 207 3.55 18.56 1.23
N ARG A 208 2.91 17.40 1.43
CA ARG A 208 3.09 16.26 0.52
C ARG A 208 2.64 16.63 -0.90
N GLU A 209 1.55 17.36 -0.98
CA GLU A 209 0.92 17.80 -2.22
C GLU A 209 1.84 18.75 -2.99
N ASP A 210 2.50 19.67 -2.29
CA ASP A 210 3.48 20.60 -2.89
C ASP A 210 4.73 19.84 -3.39
N ALA A 211 5.16 18.78 -2.69
CA ALA A 211 6.26 17.92 -3.13
C ALA A 211 5.91 17.12 -4.39
N VAL A 212 4.65 16.67 -4.50
CA VAL A 212 4.13 16.03 -5.72
C VAL A 212 4.10 17.01 -6.88
N GLU A 213 3.60 18.24 -6.66
CA GLU A 213 3.55 19.28 -7.71
C GLU A 213 4.96 19.59 -8.24
N ARG A 214 5.96 19.67 -7.36
CA ARG A 214 7.34 19.91 -7.77
C ARG A 214 7.95 18.73 -8.55
N ALA A 215 7.58 17.49 -8.21
CA ALA A 215 7.94 16.32 -9.01
C ALA A 215 7.22 16.30 -10.37
N HIS A 216 5.99 16.79 -10.46
CA HIS A 216 5.26 16.98 -11.72
C HIS A 216 5.96 18.02 -12.61
N ASP A 217 6.36 19.15 -12.05
CA ASP A 217 7.12 20.18 -12.76
C ASP A 217 8.46 19.64 -13.27
N PHE A 218 9.16 18.84 -12.44
CA PHE A 218 10.38 18.16 -12.86
C PHE A 218 10.12 17.19 -14.02
N ALA A 219 9.10 16.33 -13.91
CA ALA A 219 8.74 15.39 -14.98
C ALA A 219 8.41 16.11 -16.30
N ALA A 220 7.66 17.21 -16.24
CA ALA A 220 7.36 18.05 -17.40
C ALA A 220 8.62 18.59 -18.07
N ALA A 221 9.52 19.18 -17.28
CA ALA A 221 10.79 19.69 -17.77
C ALA A 221 11.70 18.58 -18.32
N ARG A 222 11.63 17.38 -17.74
CA ARG A 222 12.35 16.20 -18.19
C ARG A 222 11.90 15.78 -19.59
N VAL A 223 10.58 15.70 -19.85
CA VAL A 223 10.02 15.43 -21.19
C VAL A 223 10.51 16.43 -22.22
N GLU A 224 10.51 17.72 -21.89
CA GLU A 224 11.04 18.77 -22.80
C GLU A 224 12.54 18.63 -23.06
N SER A 225 13.32 18.26 -22.04
CA SER A 225 14.78 18.11 -22.14
C SER A 225 15.21 16.86 -22.92
N ASP A 226 14.40 15.80 -22.89
CA ASP A 226 14.65 14.56 -23.64
C ASP A 226 14.11 14.63 -25.08
N ALA A 227 13.34 15.66 -25.42
CA ALA A 227 12.84 15.88 -26.77
C ALA A 227 14.01 16.11 -27.75
N GLY A 228 14.44 15.04 -28.42
CA GLY A 228 15.54 15.06 -29.39
C GLY A 228 16.85 14.45 -28.89
N MET A 229 16.85 13.69 -27.78
CA MET A 229 17.97 12.85 -27.41
C MET A 229 18.13 11.73 -28.46
N GLU A 230 19.21 11.77 -29.24
CA GLU A 230 19.57 10.68 -30.15
C GLU A 230 20.34 9.61 -29.35
N THR A 231 19.88 8.37 -29.38
CA THR A 231 20.54 7.22 -28.73
C THR A 231 21.54 6.52 -29.64
N ASP A 232 21.93 7.19 -30.74
CA ASP A 232 22.71 6.65 -31.85
C ASP A 232 24.00 5.97 -31.34
N GLY A 233 24.00 4.63 -31.39
CA GLY A 233 25.23 3.82 -31.30
C GLY A 233 25.78 3.58 -29.89
N LEU A 234 24.92 3.26 -28.91
CA LEU A 234 25.33 2.71 -27.62
C LEU A 234 25.98 1.31 -27.78
N ASP A 235 27.28 1.27 -28.14
CA ASP A 235 28.12 0.06 -28.02
C ASP A 235 28.54 -0.12 -26.55
N ILE A 236 27.63 -0.66 -25.76
CA ILE A 236 27.82 -0.92 -24.32
C ILE A 236 28.58 -2.24 -24.04
N GLY A 237 29.32 -2.78 -25.02
CA GLY A 237 30.13 -3.99 -24.83
C GLY A 237 29.33 -5.26 -24.51
N VAL A 238 28.03 -5.25 -24.78
CA VAL A 238 27.18 -6.43 -24.72
C VAL A 238 27.17 -7.05 -26.11
N GLU A 239 27.63 -8.30 -26.23
CA GLU A 239 27.71 -9.01 -27.53
C GLU A 239 26.41 -8.84 -28.34
N ASP A 240 26.59 -8.32 -29.56
CA ASP A 240 25.61 -8.06 -30.62
C ASP A 240 24.48 -9.10 -30.72
N ASP A 241 23.22 -8.62 -30.79
CA ASP A 241 22.21 -9.14 -31.74
C ASP A 241 20.88 -8.35 -31.74
N VAL A 242 20.75 -7.24 -31.00
CA VAL A 242 19.55 -6.38 -31.06
C VAL A 242 19.96 -4.91 -31.08
N ASP A 243 19.84 -4.26 -32.26
CA ASP A 243 19.70 -2.81 -32.37
C ASP A 243 18.51 -2.42 -31.50
N TRP A 244 18.80 -1.82 -30.35
CA TRP A 244 17.78 -1.44 -29.38
C TRP A 244 17.95 0.04 -29.08
N ASP A 245 16.99 0.82 -29.56
CA ASP A 245 16.81 2.19 -29.11
C ASP A 245 15.88 2.17 -27.88
N PRO A 246 16.27 2.80 -26.76
CA PRO A 246 15.35 3.00 -25.65
C PRO A 246 14.15 3.80 -26.15
N PRO A 247 12.94 3.49 -25.65
CA PRO A 247 11.77 4.23 -26.04
C PRO A 247 11.89 5.65 -25.49
N VAL A 248 11.51 6.64 -26.30
CA VAL A 248 11.67 8.05 -25.94
C VAL A 248 10.40 8.51 -25.24
N ILE A 249 10.55 9.25 -24.14
CA ILE A 249 9.40 9.87 -23.47
C ILE A 249 8.89 11.01 -24.33
N ILE A 250 7.59 10.95 -24.66
CA ILE A 250 6.93 11.95 -25.51
C ILE A 250 5.87 12.75 -24.78
N ASP A 251 5.36 12.23 -23.66
CA ASP A 251 4.33 12.90 -22.85
C ASP A 251 4.37 12.42 -21.39
N TRP A 252 3.63 13.10 -20.53
CA TRP A 252 3.47 12.72 -19.13
C TRP A 252 2.07 13.06 -18.61
N GLU A 253 1.61 12.32 -17.61
CA GLU A 253 0.33 12.51 -16.95
C GLU A 253 0.55 12.50 -15.42
N GLY A 254 0.18 13.58 -14.74
CA GLY A 254 0.22 13.65 -13.28
C GLY A 254 -1.00 12.98 -12.63
N PHE A 255 -0.78 12.29 -11.50
CA PHE A 255 -1.83 11.82 -10.61
C PHE A 255 -1.46 12.09 -9.15
N GLU A 256 -2.39 11.83 -8.22
CA GLU A 256 -2.31 12.33 -6.83
C GLU A 256 -1.05 11.87 -6.09
N ASN A 257 -0.61 10.63 -6.29
CA ASN A 257 0.61 10.09 -5.69
C ASN A 257 1.74 9.80 -6.68
N GLY A 258 1.69 10.34 -7.90
CA GLY A 258 2.70 10.00 -8.89
C GLY A 258 2.59 10.65 -10.25
N VAL A 259 3.40 10.12 -11.18
CA VAL A 259 3.46 10.54 -12.58
C VAL A 259 3.49 9.31 -13.48
N THR A 260 2.76 9.34 -14.58
CA THR A 260 2.86 8.37 -15.66
C THR A 260 3.64 8.99 -16.82
N PHE A 261 4.72 8.36 -17.25
CA PHE A 261 5.41 8.70 -18.48
C PHE A 261 4.83 7.92 -19.66
N VAL A 262 4.63 8.60 -20.78
CA VAL A 262 4.16 8.02 -22.04
C VAL A 262 5.30 8.01 -23.03
N PHE A 263 5.54 6.85 -23.62
CA PHE A 263 6.62 6.62 -24.56
C PHE A 263 6.13 6.63 -26.02
N ASP A 264 7.07 6.84 -26.95
CA ASP A 264 6.81 6.89 -28.39
C ASP A 264 6.29 5.57 -29.01
N ASP A 265 6.47 4.45 -28.29
CA ASP A 265 5.91 3.14 -28.64
C ASP A 265 4.52 2.88 -28.02
N ASP A 266 3.87 3.94 -27.53
CA ASP A 266 2.60 3.96 -26.79
C ASP A 266 2.63 3.18 -25.45
N SER A 267 3.80 2.70 -25.00
CA SER A 267 3.91 2.14 -23.65
C SER A 267 3.81 3.25 -22.59
N LYS A 268 3.44 2.85 -21.37
CA LYS A 268 3.33 3.74 -20.22
C LYS A 268 4.08 3.14 -19.02
N ALA A 269 4.74 4.01 -18.25
CA ALA A 269 5.36 3.66 -16.98
C ALA A 269 4.94 4.64 -15.89
N SER A 270 4.41 4.12 -14.78
CA SER A 270 3.94 4.93 -13.65
C SER A 270 4.98 4.94 -12.55
N VAL A 271 5.30 6.12 -12.03
CA VAL A 271 6.19 6.33 -10.88
C VAL A 271 5.34 6.68 -9.67
N LEU A 272 5.26 5.76 -8.71
CA LEU A 272 4.62 6.01 -7.42
C LEU A 272 5.62 6.72 -6.52
N LEU A 273 5.36 8.01 -6.25
CA LEU A 273 6.21 8.86 -5.42
C LEU A 273 6.05 8.51 -3.94
N TYR A 274 4.84 8.12 -3.55
CA TYR A 274 4.57 7.51 -2.27
C TYR A 274 3.50 6.43 -2.42
N THR A 275 3.61 5.41 -1.57
CA THR A 275 2.98 4.12 -1.81
C THR A 275 1.96 3.73 -0.75
N PHE A 276 1.83 4.56 0.30
CA PHE A 276 0.90 4.37 1.41
C PHE A 276 0.33 5.71 1.89
N GLY A 277 -0.88 5.65 2.42
CA GLY A 277 -1.44 6.70 3.27
C GLY A 277 -0.65 6.84 4.60
N PRO A 278 -0.85 7.93 5.35
CA PRO A 278 -0.20 8.10 6.64
C PRO A 278 -0.54 6.96 7.60
N GLU A 279 0.46 6.41 8.30
CA GLU A 279 0.19 5.53 9.45
C GLU A 279 -0.43 6.39 10.58
N GLY A 280 -1.75 6.32 10.72
CA GLY A 280 -2.45 6.90 11.86
C GLY A 280 -2.22 6.10 13.15
N ASP A 281 -2.43 6.74 14.30
CA ASP A 281 -2.38 6.06 15.60
C ASP A 281 -3.43 4.93 15.66
N ALA A 282 -3.14 3.89 16.45
CA ALA A 282 -4.12 2.87 16.77
C ALA A 282 -5.32 3.48 17.52
N PRO A 283 -6.57 3.30 17.02
CA PRO A 283 -7.73 3.80 17.75
C PRO A 283 -7.82 3.08 19.10
N SER A 284 -8.10 3.84 20.17
CA SER A 284 -8.31 3.24 21.49
C SER A 284 -9.72 2.65 21.55
N LEU A 285 -9.82 1.34 21.29
CA LEU A 285 -11.09 0.64 21.33
C LEU A 285 -11.48 0.26 22.77
N SER A 286 -12.78 0.34 23.07
CA SER A 286 -13.34 -0.06 24.37
C SER A 286 -14.59 -0.94 24.20
N PRO A 287 -14.85 -1.91 25.09
CA PRO A 287 -16.05 -2.72 24.98
C PRO A 287 -17.33 -1.87 25.08
N ALA A 288 -18.26 -2.08 24.14
CA ALA A 288 -19.60 -1.52 24.22
C ALA A 288 -20.33 -2.02 25.49
N PRO A 289 -21.33 -1.29 26.02
CA PRO A 289 -22.03 -1.68 27.24
C PRO A 289 -22.62 -3.10 27.24
N PHE A 290 -22.92 -3.66 26.07
CA PHE A 290 -23.47 -5.01 25.90
C PHE A 290 -22.47 -6.01 25.28
N ALA A 291 -21.21 -5.65 25.07
CA ALA A 291 -20.20 -6.58 24.54
C ALA A 291 -20.00 -7.82 25.43
N GLY A 292 -20.23 -7.68 26.75
CA GLY A 292 -20.22 -8.80 27.69
C GLY A 292 -21.51 -9.62 27.74
N ASP A 293 -22.50 -9.33 26.89
CA ASP A 293 -23.74 -10.12 26.82
C ASP A 293 -23.44 -11.46 26.15
N PRO A 294 -23.75 -12.62 26.78
CA PRO A 294 -23.44 -13.93 26.20
C PRO A 294 -24.15 -14.18 24.87
N ARG A 295 -25.17 -13.37 24.52
CA ARG A 295 -25.88 -13.45 23.24
C ARG A 295 -25.10 -12.85 22.08
N VAL A 296 -24.05 -12.07 22.34
CA VAL A 296 -23.15 -11.52 21.31
C VAL A 296 -22.43 -12.62 20.55
N GLU A 297 -21.96 -13.62 21.29
CA GLU A 297 -21.14 -14.72 20.78
C GLU A 297 -21.94 -16.01 20.54
N LEU A 298 -23.27 -15.93 20.53
CA LEU A 298 -24.08 -17.09 20.16
C LEU A 298 -23.92 -17.36 18.66
N PRO A 299 -23.40 -18.54 18.27
CA PRO A 299 -23.39 -18.91 16.87
C PRO A 299 -24.81 -19.13 16.38
N THR A 300 -25.10 -18.71 15.15
CA THR A 300 -26.30 -19.17 14.44
C THR A 300 -26.00 -20.58 13.95
N GLU A 301 -26.60 -21.60 14.57
CA GLU A 301 -26.36 -23.02 14.27
C GLU A 301 -27.05 -23.47 12.99
N VAL A 302 -28.19 -22.86 12.65
CA VAL A 302 -28.95 -23.14 11.42
C VAL A 302 -29.03 -21.86 10.59
N PRO A 303 -28.16 -21.71 9.56
CA PRO A 303 -28.21 -20.55 8.69
C PRO A 303 -29.49 -20.52 7.86
N GLY A 304 -29.72 -19.38 7.19
CA GLY A 304 -30.84 -19.18 6.28
C GLY A 304 -30.66 -19.93 4.96
N SER A 305 -31.07 -19.29 3.87
CA SER A 305 -30.79 -19.75 2.51
C SER A 305 -29.31 -19.59 2.18
N SER A 306 -28.70 -20.63 1.61
CA SER A 306 -27.35 -20.56 1.02
C SER A 306 -27.34 -19.91 -0.38
N SER A 307 -28.48 -19.42 -0.87
CA SER A 307 -28.55 -18.70 -2.16
C SER A 307 -27.75 -17.40 -2.19
N SER A 308 -27.30 -16.92 -1.03
CA SER A 308 -26.41 -15.75 -0.90
C SER A 308 -24.93 -16.13 -0.83
N ASP A 309 -24.60 -17.42 -0.74
CA ASP A 309 -23.22 -17.88 -0.84
C ASP A 309 -22.81 -18.00 -2.31
N PRO A 310 -21.54 -17.74 -2.65
CA PRO A 310 -21.05 -17.97 -4.00
C PRO A 310 -21.17 -19.47 -4.32
N PRO A 311 -21.65 -19.85 -5.52
CA PRO A 311 -21.78 -21.26 -5.89
C PRO A 311 -20.43 -21.95 -6.04
N ASN A 312 -19.37 -21.20 -6.34
CA ASN A 312 -18.01 -21.70 -6.36
C ASN A 312 -17.26 -21.29 -5.08
N LYS A 313 -16.95 -22.28 -4.24
CA LYS A 313 -16.18 -22.11 -3.01
C LYS A 313 -14.67 -22.13 -3.30
N THR A 314 -14.23 -21.22 -4.17
CA THR A 314 -12.81 -20.95 -4.41
C THR A 314 -12.49 -19.55 -3.91
N ALA A 315 -11.42 -19.42 -3.12
CA ALA A 315 -10.92 -18.14 -2.63
C ALA A 315 -9.54 -17.88 -3.23
N VAL A 316 -9.35 -16.72 -3.85
CA VAL A 316 -8.09 -16.30 -4.48
C VAL A 316 -7.52 -15.14 -3.67
N LEU A 317 -6.34 -15.34 -3.09
CA LEU A 317 -5.64 -14.33 -2.28
C LEU A 317 -4.30 -13.99 -2.98
N LEU A 318 -4.22 -12.79 -3.57
CA LEU A 318 -3.06 -12.32 -4.33
C LEU A 318 -2.36 -11.20 -3.55
N ASN A 319 -1.16 -11.47 -3.03
CA ASN A 319 -0.41 -10.56 -2.18
C ASN A 319 1.02 -10.36 -2.72
N PRO A 320 1.20 -9.58 -3.80
CA PRO A 320 2.49 -9.45 -4.49
C PRO A 320 3.59 -8.76 -3.66
N PHE A 321 3.23 -8.24 -2.48
CA PHE A 321 4.11 -7.56 -1.52
C PHE A 321 3.93 -8.12 -0.10
N ALA A 322 3.60 -9.41 0.03
CA ALA A 322 3.32 -10.05 1.32
C ALA A 322 4.45 -9.84 2.34
N THR A 323 5.70 -10.03 1.92
CA THR A 323 6.88 -9.86 2.79
C THR A 323 7.09 -8.38 3.15
N GLU A 324 6.88 -7.45 2.21
CA GLU A 324 7.02 -6.01 2.45
C GLU A 324 5.96 -5.50 3.43
N PHE A 325 4.73 -5.99 3.29
CA PHE A 325 3.59 -5.56 4.11
C PHE A 325 3.52 -6.29 5.46
N GLY A 326 4.25 -7.40 5.62
CA GLY A 326 4.22 -8.23 6.82
C GLY A 326 2.85 -8.90 7.04
N GLU A 327 2.21 -9.34 5.94
CA GLU A 327 0.85 -9.89 5.96
C GLU A 327 0.78 -11.41 6.10
N GLU A 328 1.91 -12.11 6.23
CA GLU A 328 1.96 -13.57 6.19
C GLU A 328 1.06 -14.21 7.26
N GLU A 329 1.10 -13.70 8.49
CA GLU A 329 0.25 -14.19 9.59
C GLU A 329 -1.24 -13.93 9.33
N ALA A 330 -1.58 -12.79 8.73
CA ALA A 330 -2.96 -12.43 8.41
C ALA A 330 -3.52 -13.32 7.29
N VAL A 331 -2.70 -13.61 6.27
CA VAL A 331 -3.05 -14.52 5.18
C VAL A 331 -3.20 -15.94 5.68
N ASP A 332 -2.28 -16.45 6.51
CA ASP A 332 -2.37 -17.79 7.09
C ASP A 332 -3.64 -17.99 7.93
N ALA A 333 -4.00 -16.98 8.74
CA ALA A 333 -5.25 -17.00 9.50
C ALA A 333 -6.47 -17.01 8.57
N ALA A 334 -6.48 -16.18 7.53
CA ALA A 334 -7.57 -16.14 6.56
C ALA A 334 -7.73 -17.47 5.80
N VAL A 335 -6.62 -18.08 5.36
CA VAL A 335 -6.61 -19.40 4.71
C VAL A 335 -7.27 -20.43 5.62
N HIS A 336 -6.86 -20.49 6.90
CA HIS A 336 -7.43 -21.42 7.86
C HIS A 336 -8.94 -21.22 8.02
N THR A 337 -9.39 -19.98 8.23
CA THR A 337 -10.81 -19.64 8.38
C THR A 337 -11.62 -19.99 7.12
N LEU A 338 -11.07 -19.75 5.93
CA LEU A 338 -11.72 -20.08 4.64
C LEU A 338 -11.83 -21.60 4.41
N GLU A 339 -10.77 -22.35 4.67
CA GLU A 339 -10.77 -23.82 4.55
C GLU A 339 -11.77 -24.48 5.50
N GLU A 340 -11.90 -23.96 6.73
CA GLU A 340 -12.92 -24.42 7.68
C GLU A 340 -14.36 -24.17 7.19
N ARG A 341 -14.56 -23.25 6.24
CA ARG A 341 -15.85 -22.96 5.58
C ARG A 341 -15.98 -23.60 4.21
N GLY A 342 -15.10 -24.57 3.90
CA GLY A 342 -15.16 -25.39 2.70
C GLY A 342 -14.62 -24.72 1.44
N TYR A 343 -13.89 -23.61 1.56
CA TYR A 343 -13.22 -23.01 0.41
C TYR A 343 -11.95 -23.76 0.05
N SER A 344 -11.72 -23.92 -1.25
CA SER A 344 -10.38 -24.17 -1.80
C SER A 344 -9.67 -22.83 -1.91
N VAL A 345 -8.55 -22.66 -1.22
CA VAL A 345 -7.81 -21.39 -1.22
C VAL A 345 -6.60 -21.47 -2.16
N VAL A 346 -6.42 -20.45 -2.98
CA VAL A 346 -5.27 -20.28 -3.88
C VAL A 346 -4.57 -18.98 -3.49
N THR A 347 -3.29 -19.10 -3.11
CA THR A 347 -2.45 -17.96 -2.77
C THR A 347 -1.36 -17.76 -3.82
N ARG A 348 -1.02 -16.50 -4.12
CA ARG A 348 0.23 -16.12 -4.78
C ARG A 348 0.79 -14.90 -4.07
N SER A 349 2.05 -15.00 -3.66
CA SER A 349 2.71 -13.96 -2.88
C SER A 349 4.03 -13.56 -3.51
N ASP A 350 4.47 -12.33 -3.23
CA ASP A 350 5.77 -11.82 -3.64
C ASP A 350 6.05 -12.12 -5.14
N ASP A 351 7.22 -12.67 -5.47
CA ASP A 351 7.64 -12.94 -6.85
C ASP A 351 6.84 -14.04 -7.58
N GLU A 352 6.00 -14.81 -6.87
CA GLU A 352 5.07 -15.76 -7.47
C GLU A 352 3.84 -15.08 -8.08
N ALA A 353 3.49 -13.88 -7.59
CA ALA A 353 2.33 -13.12 -8.02
C ALA A 353 2.64 -12.29 -9.28
N THR A 354 3.00 -12.97 -10.38
CA THR A 354 3.28 -12.39 -11.70
C THR A 354 2.00 -12.06 -12.48
N PHE A 355 2.10 -11.29 -13.58
CA PHE A 355 0.95 -11.01 -14.46
C PHE A 355 0.23 -12.29 -14.89
N GLU A 356 0.96 -13.32 -15.34
CA GLU A 356 0.35 -14.57 -15.79
C GLU A 356 -0.25 -15.37 -14.63
N ALA A 357 0.36 -15.32 -13.44
CA ALA A 357 -0.23 -15.94 -12.26
C ALA A 357 -1.56 -15.26 -11.87
N PHE A 358 -1.70 -13.94 -12.02
CA PHE A 358 -2.98 -13.26 -11.87
C PHE A 358 -4.01 -13.79 -12.88
N VAL A 359 -3.64 -13.87 -14.16
CA VAL A 359 -4.56 -14.36 -15.21
C VAL A 359 -4.98 -15.80 -14.94
N GLU A 360 -4.02 -16.69 -14.67
CA GLU A 360 -4.25 -18.10 -14.34
C GLU A 360 -5.18 -18.22 -13.14
N THR A 361 -4.82 -17.63 -11.99
CA THR A 361 -5.59 -17.80 -10.75
C THR A 361 -6.99 -17.19 -10.78
N LEU A 362 -7.19 -16.09 -11.53
CA LEU A 362 -8.49 -15.44 -11.63
C LEU A 362 -9.42 -16.07 -12.68
N THR A 363 -8.89 -16.91 -13.57
CA THR A 363 -9.69 -17.60 -14.60
C THR A 363 -9.81 -19.10 -14.36
N ASP A 364 -8.87 -19.69 -13.62
CA ASP A 364 -8.86 -21.10 -13.27
C ASP A 364 -10.01 -21.45 -12.33
N GLY A 365 -10.75 -22.49 -12.67
CA GLY A 365 -11.93 -22.91 -11.90
C GLY A 365 -13.19 -22.07 -12.17
N GLY A 366 -13.14 -21.06 -13.04
CA GLY A 366 -14.28 -20.26 -13.48
C GLY A 366 -14.46 -18.99 -12.64
N SER A 367 -15.60 -18.86 -11.97
CA SER A 367 -15.94 -17.68 -11.15
C SER A 367 -15.54 -17.92 -9.69
N PRO A 368 -14.42 -17.39 -9.17
CA PRO A 368 -14.05 -17.57 -7.76
C PRO A 368 -15.09 -16.91 -6.86
N GLY A 369 -15.38 -17.49 -5.70
CA GLY A 369 -16.34 -16.90 -4.76
C GLY A 369 -15.78 -15.66 -4.07
N LEU A 370 -14.50 -15.70 -3.68
CA LEU A 370 -13.81 -14.61 -3.01
C LEU A 370 -12.50 -14.30 -3.75
N VAL A 371 -12.24 -13.02 -4.00
CA VAL A 371 -10.97 -12.53 -4.53
C VAL A 371 -10.48 -11.39 -3.67
N THR A 372 -9.24 -11.47 -3.19
CA THR A 372 -8.56 -10.36 -2.53
C THR A 372 -7.24 -10.08 -3.22
N VAL A 373 -6.96 -8.81 -3.49
CA VAL A 373 -5.66 -8.36 -3.99
C VAL A 373 -5.11 -7.34 -3.01
N SER A 374 -4.02 -7.66 -2.31
CA SER A 374 -3.31 -6.74 -1.41
C SER A 374 -1.99 -6.32 -2.05
N THR A 375 -1.93 -5.08 -2.54
CA THR A 375 -0.78 -4.60 -3.32
C THR A 375 -0.69 -3.08 -3.32
N HIS A 376 0.40 -2.54 -3.89
CA HIS A 376 0.48 -1.12 -4.20
C HIS A 376 -0.45 -0.75 -5.36
N GLY A 377 -1.17 0.35 -5.17
CA GLY A 377 -2.02 0.95 -6.19
C GLY A 377 -1.40 2.19 -6.80
N GLY A 378 -1.68 2.40 -8.09
CA GLY A 378 -1.17 3.53 -8.87
C GLY A 378 -2.27 4.32 -9.58
N ALA A 379 -1.93 4.93 -10.71
CA ALA A 379 -2.80 5.85 -11.43
C ALA A 379 -4.17 5.21 -11.73
N ASN A 380 -5.25 5.78 -11.20
CA ASN A 380 -6.63 5.42 -11.58
C ASN A 380 -6.95 3.91 -11.51
N GLY A 381 -6.38 3.21 -10.52
CA GLY A 381 -6.66 1.79 -10.25
C GLY A 381 -5.69 0.80 -10.89
N GLU A 382 -4.49 1.24 -11.26
CA GLU A 382 -3.34 0.36 -11.49
C GLU A 382 -3.02 -0.49 -10.26
N LEU A 383 -2.53 -1.71 -10.48
CA LEU A 383 -2.12 -2.62 -9.41
C LEU A 383 -0.72 -3.16 -9.70
N ALA A 384 0.19 -3.09 -8.73
CA ALA A 384 1.51 -3.69 -8.88
C ALA A 384 1.45 -5.23 -8.75
N THR A 385 2.27 -5.92 -9.54
CA THR A 385 2.55 -7.36 -9.37
C THR A 385 3.91 -7.54 -8.69
N GLY A 386 4.25 -8.77 -8.31
CA GLY A 386 5.51 -9.04 -7.62
C GLY A 386 6.68 -9.32 -8.56
N GLU A 387 6.44 -9.27 -9.87
CA GLU A 387 7.48 -9.48 -10.88
C GLU A 387 8.40 -8.25 -10.97
N LYS A 388 9.51 -8.33 -10.24
CA LYS A 388 10.55 -7.32 -10.20
C LYS A 388 11.41 -7.33 -11.46
N ALA A 389 11.49 -6.18 -12.15
CA ALA A 389 12.41 -5.97 -13.26
C ALA A 389 13.80 -5.54 -12.76
N GLY A 390 13.88 -4.51 -11.93
CA GLY A 390 15.18 -4.01 -11.47
C GLY A 390 15.09 -2.67 -10.76
N THR A 391 16.19 -2.24 -10.15
CA THR A 391 16.30 -0.93 -9.52
C THR A 391 16.53 0.16 -10.55
N THR A 392 16.18 1.40 -10.22
CA THR A 392 16.24 2.59 -11.08
C THR A 392 17.09 3.69 -10.43
N ARG A 393 18.30 3.32 -10.00
CA ARG A 393 19.21 4.23 -9.27
C ARG A 393 19.91 5.23 -10.20
N ASN A 394 20.11 4.83 -11.45
CA ASN A 394 20.77 5.60 -12.49
C ASN A 394 20.24 5.17 -13.85
N TRP A 395 20.65 5.86 -14.92
CA TRP A 395 20.27 5.52 -16.29
C TRP A 395 20.52 4.05 -16.63
N PHE A 396 21.71 3.51 -16.33
CA PHE A 396 22.07 2.16 -16.72
C PHE A 396 21.22 1.07 -16.05
N THR A 397 20.92 1.24 -14.76
CA THR A 397 20.07 0.30 -14.01
C THR A 397 18.62 0.39 -14.44
N GLU A 398 18.12 1.59 -14.75
CA GLU A 398 16.80 1.80 -15.32
C GLU A 398 16.69 1.17 -16.72
N TRP A 399 17.70 1.34 -17.56
CA TRP A 399 17.81 0.68 -18.87
C TRP A 399 17.80 -0.84 -18.76
N MET A 400 18.57 -1.42 -17.82
CA MET A 400 18.57 -2.86 -17.57
C MET A 400 17.19 -3.36 -17.10
N ALA A 401 16.47 -2.56 -16.30
CA ALA A 401 15.13 -2.88 -15.86
C ALA A 401 14.14 -2.83 -17.04
N ASP A 402 14.20 -1.82 -17.92
CA ASP A 402 13.35 -1.72 -19.11
C ASP A 402 13.52 -2.93 -20.04
N ARG A 403 14.76 -3.40 -20.25
CA ARG A 403 15.01 -4.63 -21.03
C ARG A 403 14.29 -5.85 -20.46
N LYS A 404 14.24 -5.98 -19.13
CA LYS A 404 13.50 -7.07 -18.47
C LYS A 404 12.00 -6.88 -18.56
N LEU A 405 11.50 -5.65 -18.47
CA LEU A 405 10.07 -5.34 -18.70
C LEU A 405 9.65 -5.68 -20.13
N LYS A 406 10.47 -5.37 -21.13
CA LYS A 406 10.22 -5.77 -22.53
C LYS A 406 10.24 -7.28 -22.71
N ALA A 407 11.13 -7.99 -22.01
CA ALA A 407 11.14 -9.45 -22.01
C ALA A 407 9.86 -10.03 -21.35
N ALA A 408 9.41 -9.43 -20.25
CA ALA A 408 8.13 -9.78 -19.60
C ALA A 408 6.94 -9.50 -20.53
N ALA A 409 6.89 -8.32 -21.17
CA ALA A 409 5.87 -7.98 -22.16
C ALA A 409 5.83 -8.97 -23.34
N ALA A 410 7.00 -9.36 -23.87
CA ALA A 410 7.10 -10.37 -24.92
C ALA A 410 6.58 -11.75 -24.46
N ARG A 411 6.87 -12.12 -23.20
CA ARG A 411 6.38 -13.36 -22.57
C ARG A 411 4.85 -13.33 -22.39
N ILE A 412 4.32 -12.23 -21.86
CA ILE A 412 2.89 -11.99 -21.70
C ILE A 412 2.17 -12.06 -23.05
N VAL A 413 2.66 -11.36 -24.07
CA VAL A 413 2.06 -11.36 -25.42
C VAL A 413 2.15 -12.74 -26.09
N ALA A 414 3.21 -13.50 -25.83
CA ALA A 414 3.33 -14.86 -26.34
C ALA A 414 2.31 -15.80 -25.69
N ALA A 415 2.05 -15.65 -24.39
CA ALA A 415 1.03 -16.41 -23.67
C ALA A 415 -0.39 -15.95 -24.02
N TYR A 416 -0.59 -14.64 -24.14
CA TYR A 416 -1.88 -13.99 -24.37
C TYR A 416 -1.80 -12.97 -25.51
N PRO A 417 -1.97 -13.39 -26.77
CA PRO A 417 -1.80 -12.49 -27.92
C PRO A 417 -2.69 -11.24 -27.91
N SER A 418 -3.88 -11.30 -27.31
CA SER A 418 -4.78 -10.14 -27.16
C SER A 418 -4.28 -9.09 -26.16
N ALA A 419 -3.31 -9.42 -25.30
CA ALA A 419 -2.68 -8.46 -24.40
C ALA A 419 -1.73 -7.49 -25.13
N LYS A 420 -1.40 -7.75 -26.41
CA LYS A 420 -0.52 -6.84 -27.18
C LYS A 420 -1.12 -5.45 -27.35
N THR A 421 -2.42 -5.41 -27.63
CA THR A 421 -3.23 -4.21 -27.85
C THR A 421 -4.68 -4.59 -27.57
N PHE A 422 -5.36 -3.85 -26.71
CA PHE A 422 -6.73 -4.06 -26.32
C PHE A 422 -7.52 -2.75 -26.45
N GLU A 423 -8.71 -2.78 -27.02
CA GLU A 423 -9.50 -1.58 -27.27
C GLU A 423 -10.39 -1.24 -26.05
N VAL A 424 -10.18 -0.08 -25.43
CA VAL A 424 -10.99 0.44 -24.34
C VAL A 424 -11.53 1.81 -24.73
N GLY A 425 -12.85 1.95 -24.80
CA GLY A 425 -13.47 3.24 -25.12
C GLY A 425 -13.15 3.78 -26.52
N GLY A 426 -12.62 2.95 -27.42
CA GLY A 426 -12.15 3.34 -28.76
C GLY A 426 -10.66 3.73 -28.82
N GLU A 427 -9.93 3.58 -27.71
CA GLU A 427 -8.48 3.79 -27.61
C GLU A 427 -7.77 2.45 -27.40
N LEU A 428 -6.52 2.33 -27.88
CA LEU A 428 -5.72 1.13 -27.67
C LEU A 428 -4.95 1.25 -26.35
N ASP A 429 -5.03 0.21 -25.53
CA ASP A 429 -4.27 0.08 -24.29
C ASP A 429 -3.62 -1.31 -24.20
N ARG A 430 -2.79 -1.51 -23.18
CA ARG A 430 -2.21 -2.81 -22.81
C ARG A 430 -2.67 -3.17 -21.41
N PRO A 431 -3.15 -4.41 -21.16
CA PRO A 431 -3.60 -4.82 -19.83
C PRO A 431 -2.46 -4.86 -18.79
N TYR A 432 -1.19 -4.79 -19.23
CA TYR A 432 -0.01 -4.69 -18.38
C TYR A 432 0.71 -3.35 -18.60
N ARG A 433 1.50 -2.92 -17.61
CA ARG A 433 2.39 -1.75 -17.70
C ARG A 433 3.56 -1.82 -16.73
N ALA A 434 4.47 -0.87 -16.80
CA ALA A 434 5.54 -0.73 -15.83
C ALA A 434 5.08 0.14 -14.65
N ILE A 435 5.37 -0.29 -13.42
CA ILE A 435 5.12 0.49 -12.21
C ILE A 435 6.40 0.56 -11.40
N ARG A 436 6.88 1.78 -11.14
CA ARG A 436 8.02 2.05 -10.26
C ARG A 436 7.51 2.38 -8.87
N ILE A 437 8.07 1.68 -7.89
CA ILE A 437 7.71 1.78 -6.48
C ILE A 437 8.98 2.17 -5.71
N SER A 438 8.89 3.20 -4.88
CA SER A 438 10.00 3.62 -4.02
C SER A 438 9.83 3.07 -2.60
N SER A 439 10.85 2.37 -2.12
CA SER A 439 10.93 1.88 -0.73
C SER A 439 12.35 2.11 -0.21
N GLY A 440 12.49 2.78 0.94
CA GLY A 440 13.81 3.08 1.53
C GLY A 440 14.72 3.96 0.67
N GLY A 441 14.16 4.81 -0.21
CA GLY A 441 14.94 5.65 -1.14
C GLY A 441 15.48 4.90 -2.37
N VAL A 442 15.14 3.61 -2.53
CA VAL A 442 15.51 2.83 -3.72
C VAL A 442 14.26 2.53 -4.56
N GLY A 443 14.20 3.15 -5.73
CA GLY A 443 13.17 2.84 -6.71
C GLY A 443 13.36 1.51 -7.41
N THR A 444 12.32 0.69 -7.43
CA THR A 444 12.29 -0.58 -8.18
C THR A 444 11.14 -0.57 -9.18
N LEU A 445 11.42 -1.02 -10.40
CA LEU A 445 10.42 -1.27 -11.46
C LEU A 445 9.85 -2.68 -11.35
N TYR A 446 8.53 -2.76 -11.46
CA TYR A 446 7.72 -3.97 -11.46
C TYR A 446 6.86 -4.03 -12.72
N VAL A 447 6.49 -5.24 -13.12
CA VAL A 447 5.33 -5.43 -13.99
C VAL A 447 4.07 -5.11 -13.18
N GLY A 448 3.15 -4.35 -13.75
CA GLY A 448 1.89 -3.96 -13.16
C GLY A 448 0.70 -4.29 -14.07
N LEU A 449 -0.48 -4.28 -13.47
CA LEU A 449 -1.76 -4.37 -14.14
C LEU A 449 -2.26 -2.95 -14.41
N SER A 450 -2.60 -2.68 -15.65
CA SER A 450 -3.28 -1.43 -16.01
C SER A 450 -4.76 -1.49 -15.59
N PRO A 451 -5.48 -0.35 -15.56
CA PRO A 451 -6.93 -0.36 -15.36
C PRO A 451 -7.68 -1.23 -16.39
N SER A 452 -7.23 -1.28 -17.65
CA SER A 452 -7.85 -2.10 -18.70
C SER A 452 -7.68 -3.61 -18.50
N PHE A 453 -6.85 -4.05 -17.55
CA PHE A 453 -6.67 -5.46 -17.21
C PHE A 453 -7.99 -6.16 -16.93
N TRP A 454 -8.85 -5.55 -16.12
CA TRP A 454 -10.10 -6.18 -15.68
C TRP A 454 -11.06 -6.41 -16.84
N LYS A 455 -11.23 -5.41 -17.70
CA LYS A 455 -12.03 -5.52 -18.91
C LYS A 455 -11.48 -6.54 -19.87
N TRP A 456 -10.17 -6.52 -20.09
CA TRP A 456 -9.48 -7.50 -20.93
C TRP A 456 -9.64 -8.92 -20.38
N LEU A 457 -9.53 -9.11 -19.05
CA LEU A 457 -9.70 -10.39 -18.41
C LEU A 457 -11.13 -10.93 -18.62
N HIS A 458 -12.14 -10.07 -18.52
CA HIS A 458 -13.53 -10.42 -18.80
C HIS A 458 -13.77 -10.75 -20.29
N GLU A 459 -13.38 -9.84 -21.19
CA GLU A 459 -13.70 -9.92 -22.62
C GLU A 459 -12.88 -10.97 -23.35
N GLU A 460 -11.59 -11.09 -23.04
CA GLU A 460 -10.64 -11.95 -23.75
C GLU A 460 -10.36 -13.26 -23.01
N GLN A 461 -10.25 -13.22 -21.67
CA GLN A 461 -9.95 -14.41 -20.86
C GLN A 461 -11.18 -15.07 -20.22
N LYS A 462 -12.37 -14.47 -20.37
CA LYS A 462 -13.65 -15.00 -19.88
C LYS A 462 -13.72 -15.18 -18.36
N ALA A 463 -13.01 -14.34 -17.61
CA ALA A 463 -13.23 -14.24 -16.17
C ALA A 463 -14.65 -13.72 -15.87
N ASP A 464 -15.23 -14.22 -14.79
CA ASP A 464 -16.58 -13.87 -14.35
C ASP A 464 -16.59 -13.69 -12.84
N PHE A 465 -16.93 -12.49 -12.39
CA PHE A 465 -17.01 -12.14 -10.98
C PHE A 465 -18.43 -11.80 -10.51
N THR A 466 -19.44 -12.03 -11.36
CA THR A 466 -20.83 -11.59 -11.10
C THR A 466 -21.46 -12.16 -9.84
N GLU A 467 -20.91 -13.24 -9.28
CA GLU A 467 -21.30 -13.87 -8.02
C GLU A 467 -20.21 -13.76 -6.92
N SER A 468 -19.11 -13.06 -7.21
CA SER A 468 -17.93 -12.94 -6.34
C SER A 468 -18.01 -11.76 -5.38
N PHE A 469 -17.34 -11.90 -4.25
CA PHE A 469 -16.84 -10.75 -3.48
C PHE A 469 -15.40 -10.46 -3.90
N VAL A 470 -15.13 -9.25 -4.38
CA VAL A 470 -13.80 -8.78 -4.79
C VAL A 470 -13.37 -7.62 -3.90
N PHE A 471 -12.24 -7.76 -3.21
CA PHE A 471 -11.61 -6.69 -2.44
C PHE A 471 -10.23 -6.35 -3.01
N LEU A 472 -10.11 -5.15 -3.59
CA LEU A 472 -8.84 -4.58 -4.04
C LEU A 472 -8.25 -3.69 -2.96
N SER A 473 -7.47 -4.29 -2.07
CA SER A 473 -6.70 -3.60 -1.01
C SER A 473 -5.45 -2.95 -1.59
N ALA A 474 -5.66 -1.90 -2.38
CA ALA A 474 -4.63 -1.10 -3.01
C ALA A 474 -5.08 0.36 -3.09
N CYS A 475 -4.13 1.29 -2.98
CA CYS A 475 -4.43 2.72 -3.07
C CYS A 475 -5.14 3.07 -4.38
N GLU A 476 -6.13 3.95 -4.32
CA GLU A 476 -6.86 4.45 -5.50
C GLU A 476 -7.55 3.37 -6.38
N SER A 477 -7.74 2.15 -5.85
CA SER A 477 -8.40 1.04 -6.56
C SER A 477 -9.87 1.27 -6.91
N ASP A 478 -10.54 2.25 -6.28
CA ASP A 478 -11.89 2.71 -6.61
C ASP A 478 -11.94 4.17 -7.11
N LYS A 479 -10.78 4.81 -7.33
CA LYS A 479 -10.75 6.21 -7.79
C LYS A 479 -11.31 6.35 -9.20
N ASN A 480 -11.05 5.37 -10.06
CA ASN A 480 -11.70 5.25 -11.37
C ASN A 480 -12.90 4.30 -11.29
N PRO A 481 -14.13 4.81 -11.49
CA PRO A 481 -15.34 4.00 -11.61
C PRO A 481 -15.26 2.83 -12.60
N GLU A 482 -14.51 2.98 -13.68
CA GLU A 482 -14.41 1.95 -14.71
C GLU A 482 -13.81 0.66 -14.17
N VAL A 483 -12.88 0.72 -13.20
CA VAL A 483 -12.28 -0.47 -12.60
C VAL A 483 -13.32 -1.36 -11.94
N ARG A 484 -14.18 -0.80 -11.08
CA ARG A 484 -15.26 -1.59 -10.43
C ARG A 484 -16.33 -2.04 -11.43
N GLU A 485 -16.58 -1.26 -12.48
CA GLU A 485 -17.53 -1.60 -13.54
C GLU A 485 -17.01 -2.76 -14.41
N ASP A 486 -15.71 -2.78 -14.71
CA ASP A 486 -15.05 -3.82 -15.48
C ASP A 486 -14.79 -5.10 -14.67
N VAL A 487 -14.56 -4.97 -13.35
CA VAL A 487 -14.57 -6.12 -12.42
C VAL A 487 -15.97 -6.75 -12.36
N ASN A 488 -17.02 -5.91 -12.31
CA ASN A 488 -18.42 -6.32 -12.24
C ASN A 488 -18.74 -7.39 -11.17
N ALA A 489 -18.19 -7.23 -9.97
CA ALA A 489 -18.40 -8.18 -8.89
C ALA A 489 -19.81 -8.09 -8.27
N ALA A 490 -20.33 -9.18 -7.69
CA ALA A 490 -21.55 -9.13 -6.86
C ALA A 490 -21.39 -8.12 -5.73
N VAL A 491 -20.21 -8.12 -5.10
CA VAL A 491 -19.76 -7.09 -4.18
C VAL A 491 -18.32 -6.70 -4.52
N PHE A 492 -18.08 -5.41 -4.71
CA PHE A 492 -16.76 -4.83 -4.91
C PHE A 492 -16.40 -3.95 -3.72
N MET A 493 -15.17 -4.05 -3.25
CA MET A 493 -14.59 -3.17 -2.25
C MET A 493 -13.22 -2.66 -2.70
N GLY A 494 -12.95 -1.38 -2.49
CA GLY A 494 -11.68 -0.75 -2.85
C GLY A 494 -11.48 0.59 -2.14
N PHE A 495 -10.35 1.24 -2.40
CA PHE A 495 -10.01 2.54 -1.81
C PHE A 495 -10.11 3.65 -2.86
N SER A 496 -10.86 4.72 -2.56
CA SER A 496 -10.93 5.88 -3.46
C SER A 496 -9.70 6.79 -3.39
N GLU A 497 -8.91 6.62 -2.33
CA GLU A 497 -7.71 7.40 -2.02
C GLU A 497 -6.61 6.47 -1.50
N GLN A 498 -5.59 7.05 -0.89
CA GLN A 498 -4.43 6.35 -0.34
C GLN A 498 -4.78 5.68 0.98
N ALA A 499 -4.45 4.41 1.13
CA ALA A 499 -4.69 3.63 2.34
C ALA A 499 -3.36 3.27 3.01
N SER A 500 -3.38 3.12 4.34
CA SER A 500 -2.24 2.54 5.06
C SER A 500 -2.23 1.02 4.91
N VAL A 501 -1.05 0.39 4.89
CA VAL A 501 -0.92 -1.08 4.89
C VAL A 501 -1.69 -1.69 6.04
N ARG A 502 -1.40 -1.24 7.28
CA ARG A 502 -2.05 -1.76 8.49
C ARG A 502 -3.57 -1.61 8.45
N GLY A 503 -4.06 -0.52 7.88
CA GLY A 503 -5.49 -0.32 7.65
C GLY A 503 -6.05 -1.36 6.68
N GLY A 504 -5.42 -1.55 5.52
CA GLY A 504 -5.80 -2.57 4.53
C GLY A 504 -5.80 -3.98 5.11
N THR A 505 -4.70 -4.40 5.76
CA THR A 505 -4.58 -5.70 6.42
C THR A 505 -5.64 -5.90 7.49
N ALA A 506 -5.91 -4.88 8.31
CA ALA A 506 -6.95 -4.95 9.34
C ALA A 506 -8.35 -5.12 8.76
N VAL A 507 -8.67 -4.41 7.68
CA VAL A 507 -9.94 -4.58 6.95
C VAL A 507 -10.04 -6.00 6.40
N PHE A 508 -9.00 -6.51 5.75
CA PHE A 508 -8.94 -7.88 5.24
C PHE A 508 -9.22 -8.91 6.34
N SER A 509 -8.44 -8.92 7.41
CA SER A 509 -8.61 -9.88 8.51
C SER A 509 -9.98 -9.76 9.19
N TYR A 510 -10.44 -8.53 9.43
CA TYR A 510 -11.75 -8.29 10.03
C TYR A 510 -12.89 -8.84 9.16
N LEU A 511 -12.84 -8.62 7.84
CA LEU A 511 -13.89 -9.08 6.93
C LEU A 511 -13.97 -10.60 6.89
N ILE A 512 -12.84 -11.30 6.82
CA ILE A 512 -12.82 -12.77 6.81
C ILE A 512 -13.46 -13.32 8.10
N GLU A 513 -13.06 -12.82 9.26
CA GLU A 513 -13.61 -13.27 10.55
C GLU A 513 -15.08 -12.92 10.75
N GLN A 514 -15.51 -11.73 10.32
CA GLN A 514 -16.92 -11.33 10.38
C GLN A 514 -17.81 -12.21 9.49
N LEU A 515 -17.37 -12.46 8.26
CA LEU A 515 -18.13 -13.21 7.26
C LEU A 515 -18.13 -14.72 7.56
N ALA A 516 -17.11 -15.22 8.29
CA ALA A 516 -17.06 -16.59 8.75
C ALA A 516 -18.14 -16.95 9.78
N ARG A 517 -18.85 -15.95 10.32
CA ARG A 517 -20.02 -16.16 11.18
C ARG A 517 -21.26 -16.38 10.30
N PRO A 518 -22.01 -17.47 10.50
CA PRO A 518 -23.21 -17.74 9.73
C PRO A 518 -24.20 -16.58 9.81
N THR A 519 -24.89 -16.35 8.71
CA THR A 519 -25.88 -15.32 8.43
C THR A 519 -25.38 -13.89 8.29
N ARG A 520 -24.07 -13.60 8.39
CA ARG A 520 -23.53 -12.24 8.26
C ARG A 520 -23.16 -11.92 6.82
N SER A 521 -23.70 -10.81 6.32
CA SER A 521 -23.41 -10.27 4.98
C SER A 521 -22.21 -9.33 4.95
N VAL A 522 -21.68 -9.08 3.75
CA VAL A 522 -20.70 -7.99 3.54
C VAL A 522 -21.27 -6.63 3.94
N GLU A 523 -22.56 -6.39 3.68
CA GLU A 523 -23.28 -5.18 4.12
C GLU A 523 -23.22 -5.01 5.65
N GLU A 524 -23.53 -6.06 6.42
CA GLU A 524 -23.47 -6.02 7.87
C GLU A 524 -22.04 -5.87 8.40
N ALA A 525 -21.08 -6.57 7.78
CA ALA A 525 -19.67 -6.50 8.16
C ALA A 525 -19.10 -5.08 7.95
N HIS A 526 -19.38 -4.48 6.80
CA HIS A 526 -18.96 -3.12 6.47
C HIS A 526 -19.64 -2.08 7.39
N TYR A 527 -20.95 -2.20 7.64
CA TYR A 527 -21.61 -1.32 8.60
C TYR A 527 -20.98 -1.40 10.00
N ASN A 528 -20.71 -2.61 10.49
CA ASN A 528 -20.10 -2.78 11.80
C ASN A 528 -18.66 -2.25 11.84
N LEU A 529 -17.88 -2.40 10.75
CA LEU A 529 -16.53 -1.82 10.62
C LEU A 529 -16.58 -0.30 10.81
N ILE A 530 -17.44 0.37 10.04
CA ILE A 530 -17.60 1.83 10.09
C ILE A 530 -18.12 2.27 11.46
N ARG A 531 -19.00 1.48 12.09
CA ARG A 531 -19.46 1.71 13.46
C ARG A 531 -18.30 1.61 14.46
N VAL A 532 -17.49 0.56 14.42
CA VAL A 532 -16.36 0.36 15.35
C VAL A 532 -15.43 1.57 15.28
N ILE A 533 -15.04 1.99 14.08
CA ILE A 533 -14.12 3.12 13.88
C ILE A 533 -14.72 4.43 14.43
N ASN A 534 -15.96 4.74 14.05
CA ASN A 534 -16.61 5.99 14.48
C ASN A 534 -16.94 6.04 15.98
N THR A 535 -17.24 4.90 16.59
CA THR A 535 -17.66 4.83 18.00
C THR A 535 -16.52 4.47 18.94
N GLN A 536 -15.43 3.94 18.40
CA GLN A 536 -14.31 3.33 19.15
C GLN A 536 -14.79 2.24 20.12
N GLN A 537 -15.88 1.54 19.76
CA GLN A 537 -16.50 0.53 20.59
C GLN A 537 -16.49 -0.86 19.93
N THR A 538 -15.99 -1.85 20.65
CA THR A 538 -16.07 -3.27 20.23
C THR A 538 -17.34 -3.91 20.77
N ILE A 539 -17.95 -4.74 19.93
CA ILE A 539 -19.06 -5.62 20.28
C ILE A 539 -18.57 -7.05 20.16
N PHE A 540 -18.01 -7.41 19.00
CA PHE A 540 -17.50 -8.75 18.72
C PHE A 540 -16.01 -8.86 19.00
N GLU A 541 -15.51 -10.07 19.22
CA GLU A 541 -14.07 -10.32 19.43
C GLU A 541 -13.21 -9.79 18.27
N GLU A 542 -13.62 -10.07 17.03
CA GLU A 542 -12.92 -9.66 15.82
C GLU A 542 -12.92 -8.14 15.57
N ASP A 543 -13.76 -7.36 16.26
CA ASP A 543 -13.69 -5.88 16.21
C ASP A 543 -12.32 -5.37 16.72
N GLY A 544 -11.62 -6.16 17.54
CA GLY A 544 -10.28 -5.85 18.04
C GLY A 544 -9.21 -5.82 16.96
N LEU A 545 -9.43 -6.46 15.81
CA LEU A 545 -8.51 -6.45 14.66
C LEU A 545 -8.35 -5.04 14.05
N LEU A 546 -9.32 -4.14 14.30
CA LEU A 546 -9.30 -2.76 13.82
C LEU A 546 -8.46 -1.81 14.70
N ALA A 547 -7.85 -2.31 15.78
CA ALA A 547 -7.01 -1.55 16.72
C ALA A 547 -5.53 -1.45 16.31
N THR A 548 -5.20 -1.64 15.03
CA THR A 548 -3.82 -1.79 14.52
C THR A 548 -3.19 -0.49 13.97
N GLY A 549 -3.95 0.61 13.96
CA GLY A 549 -3.51 1.90 13.40
C GLY A 549 -3.89 2.06 11.92
N GLY A 550 -3.98 3.31 11.46
CA GLY A 550 -4.30 3.62 10.06
C GLY A 550 -5.73 3.26 9.63
N THR A 551 -6.65 3.06 10.58
CA THR A 551 -8.07 2.77 10.33
C THR A 551 -8.97 4.01 10.41
N GLU A 552 -8.46 5.16 10.88
CA GLU A 552 -9.26 6.37 11.14
C GLU A 552 -9.88 6.98 9.89
N GLU A 553 -9.19 6.90 8.74
CA GLU A 553 -9.60 7.48 7.46
C GLU A 553 -10.52 6.55 6.66
N LEU A 554 -10.61 5.26 7.03
CA LEU A 554 -11.40 4.26 6.32
C LEU A 554 -12.86 4.67 6.04
N PRO A 555 -13.59 5.37 6.95
CA PRO A 555 -14.94 5.80 6.66
C PRO A 555 -15.08 6.74 5.46
N ASP A 556 -14.02 7.47 5.14
CA ASP A 556 -14.00 8.42 4.04
C ASP A 556 -13.42 7.82 2.75
N ILE A 557 -12.49 6.86 2.85
CA ILE A 557 -11.76 6.32 1.70
C ILE A 557 -12.17 4.91 1.26
N LEU A 558 -12.68 4.07 2.16
CA LEU A 558 -13.09 2.69 1.82
C LEU A 558 -14.47 2.72 1.17
N LYS A 559 -14.57 2.22 -0.06
CA LYS A 559 -15.80 2.20 -0.85
C LYS A 559 -16.27 0.78 -1.09
N VAL A 560 -17.59 0.60 -1.04
CA VAL A 560 -18.25 -0.68 -1.26
C VAL A 560 -19.40 -0.49 -2.24
N TYR A 561 -19.51 -1.40 -3.20
CA TYR A 561 -20.55 -1.41 -4.21
C TYR A 561 -21.09 -2.82 -4.39
N SER A 562 -22.38 -2.92 -4.70
CA SER A 562 -22.93 -4.15 -5.26
C SER A 562 -23.06 -4.02 -6.77
N GLY A 563 -22.63 -5.03 -7.53
CA GLY A 563 -22.76 -5.10 -8.99
C GLY A 563 -23.39 -6.40 -9.46
N GLY A 564 -22.78 -7.04 -10.47
CA GLY A 564 -23.21 -8.30 -11.06
C GLY A 564 -24.11 -8.09 -12.29
N ASP A 565 -25.27 -8.74 -12.33
CA ASP A 565 -26.26 -8.53 -13.41
C ASP A 565 -26.93 -7.14 -13.38
N TYR A 566 -26.57 -6.31 -12.40
CA TYR A 566 -27.15 -5.00 -12.14
C TYR A 566 -26.09 -3.89 -12.23
N ASN A 567 -26.53 -2.66 -12.53
CA ASN A 567 -25.64 -1.50 -12.45
C ASN A 567 -25.04 -1.40 -11.04
N PRO A 568 -23.74 -1.08 -10.90
CA PRO A 568 -23.13 -0.90 -9.60
C PRO A 568 -23.89 0.10 -8.74
N VAL A 569 -24.30 -0.34 -7.55
CA VAL A 569 -24.95 0.52 -6.54
C VAL A 569 -24.01 0.69 -5.36
N SER A 570 -23.70 1.94 -5.05
CA SER A 570 -22.87 2.28 -3.90
C SER A 570 -23.61 1.95 -2.60
N TYR A 571 -22.89 1.40 -1.63
CA TYR A 571 -23.42 1.26 -0.28
C TYR A 571 -23.45 2.66 0.35
N GLU A 572 -24.64 3.26 0.42
CA GLU A 572 -24.79 4.60 0.99
C GLU A 572 -24.64 4.61 2.53
N GLY A 573 -24.45 5.81 3.10
CA GLY A 573 -24.66 6.12 4.52
C GLY A 573 -24.14 5.15 5.57
N ARG A 574 -22.82 4.89 5.59
CA ARG A 574 -22.15 4.00 6.57
C ARG A 574 -22.44 2.51 6.36
N GLY A 575 -22.85 2.11 5.16
CA GLY A 575 -22.85 0.71 4.74
C GLY A 575 -24.21 0.06 4.51
N PHE A 576 -25.25 0.85 4.23
CA PHE A 576 -26.58 0.34 3.84
C PHE A 576 -27.12 1.11 2.64
N LEU A 577 -27.73 0.43 1.67
CA LEU A 577 -28.18 1.05 0.41
C LEU A 577 -29.29 2.12 0.57
N ASP A 578 -30.03 2.13 1.68
CA ASP A 578 -31.13 3.07 1.91
C ASP A 578 -31.03 3.77 3.27
N THR A 579 -30.57 5.03 3.24
CA THR A 579 -30.45 5.89 4.42
C THR A 579 -31.79 6.42 4.95
N SER A 580 -32.90 6.17 4.25
CA SER A 580 -34.23 6.51 4.75
C SER A 580 -34.67 5.60 5.91
N ARG A 581 -34.01 4.45 6.10
CA ARG A 581 -34.26 3.48 7.17
C ARG A 581 -33.37 3.76 8.38
N ASN A 582 -33.83 3.39 9.58
CA ASN A 582 -32.98 3.49 10.78
C ASN A 582 -31.99 2.30 10.84
N LEU A 583 -30.74 2.53 10.44
CA LEU A 583 -29.71 1.49 10.36
C LEU A 583 -29.41 0.82 11.71
N GLY A 584 -29.43 1.59 12.79
CA GLY A 584 -29.28 1.04 14.15
C GLY A 584 -30.45 0.13 14.55
N GLN A 585 -31.66 0.44 14.06
CA GLN A 585 -32.85 -0.40 14.26
C GLN A 585 -32.75 -1.71 13.46
N ILE A 586 -32.27 -1.67 12.21
CA ILE A 586 -32.03 -2.88 11.39
C ILE A 586 -30.97 -3.77 12.03
N TRP A 587 -29.80 -3.21 12.39
CA TRP A 587 -28.73 -3.94 13.05
C TRP A 587 -29.21 -4.61 14.36
N TRP A 588 -30.00 -3.89 15.16
CA TRP A 588 -30.55 -4.46 16.40
C TRP A 588 -31.59 -5.56 16.15
N LEU A 589 -32.42 -5.41 15.10
CA LEU A 589 -33.38 -6.44 14.71
C LEU A 589 -32.66 -7.73 14.30
N THR A 590 -31.64 -7.64 13.43
CA THR A 590 -30.86 -8.83 13.01
C THR A 590 -30.12 -9.44 14.20
N TYR A 591 -29.45 -8.62 15.02
CA TYR A 591 -28.82 -9.07 16.26
C TYR A 591 -29.80 -9.82 17.19
N SER A 592 -30.98 -9.27 17.42
CA SER A 592 -31.98 -9.88 18.31
C SER A 592 -32.72 -11.08 17.69
N GLY A 593 -32.74 -11.16 16.36
CA GLY A 593 -33.22 -12.29 15.59
C GLY A 593 -32.32 -13.50 15.82
N ARG A 594 -30.99 -13.32 15.75
CA ARG A 594 -29.99 -14.38 15.96
C ARG A 594 -29.98 -15.00 17.35
N TRP A 595 -30.63 -14.39 18.34
CA TRP A 595 -30.80 -14.99 19.67
C TRP A 595 -31.55 -16.34 19.67
N SER A 596 -32.26 -16.69 18.59
CA SER A 596 -32.87 -18.02 18.42
C SER A 596 -31.85 -19.12 18.13
N GLY A 597 -30.67 -18.81 17.60
CA GLY A 597 -29.73 -19.79 17.04
C GLY A 597 -30.14 -20.36 15.68
N ASP A 598 -31.37 -20.09 15.22
CA ASP A 598 -31.92 -20.49 13.92
C ASP A 598 -32.45 -19.25 13.19
N ALA A 599 -31.95 -19.03 11.96
CA ALA A 599 -32.26 -17.84 11.17
C ALA A 599 -33.75 -17.71 10.81
N ALA A 600 -34.40 -18.83 10.46
CA ALA A 600 -35.81 -18.86 10.08
C ALA A 600 -36.72 -18.64 11.31
N GLU A 601 -36.39 -19.24 12.45
CA GLU A 601 -37.08 -18.98 13.72
C GLU A 601 -36.92 -17.51 14.14
N GLY A 602 -35.72 -16.96 14.00
CA GLY A 602 -35.44 -15.54 14.26
C GLY A 602 -36.29 -14.62 13.38
N SER A 603 -36.37 -14.92 12.08
CA SER A 603 -37.21 -14.20 11.12
C SER A 603 -38.70 -14.25 11.48
N GLU A 604 -39.22 -15.43 11.82
CA GLU A 604 -40.63 -15.59 12.20
C GLU A 604 -40.94 -14.91 13.54
N LYS A 605 -39.98 -14.87 14.49
CA LYS A 605 -40.10 -14.08 15.73
C LYS A 605 -40.26 -12.59 15.43
N LEU A 606 -39.44 -12.02 14.53
CA LEU A 606 -39.56 -10.61 14.15
C LEU A 606 -40.91 -10.31 13.49
N LYS A 607 -41.37 -11.19 12.60
CA LYS A 607 -42.71 -11.08 11.99
C LYS A 607 -43.83 -11.14 13.03
N ASN A 608 -43.76 -12.07 13.99
CA ASN A 608 -44.74 -12.15 15.08
C ASN A 608 -44.78 -10.87 15.92
N CYS A 609 -43.63 -10.26 16.20
CA CYS A 609 -43.58 -8.98 16.92
C CYS A 609 -44.22 -7.84 16.10
N TRP A 610 -44.01 -7.81 14.79
CA TRP A 610 -44.66 -6.87 13.89
C TRP A 610 -46.19 -7.01 13.90
N GLU A 611 -46.70 -8.21 13.64
CA GLU A 611 -48.13 -8.47 13.53
C GLU A 611 -48.88 -8.22 14.86
N GLN A 612 -48.30 -8.63 15.99
CA GLN A 612 -48.98 -8.56 17.27
C GLN A 612 -48.86 -7.20 17.97
N PHE A 613 -47.76 -6.46 17.74
CA PHE A 613 -47.46 -5.25 18.51
C PHE A 613 -47.04 -4.05 17.64
N TRP A 614 -45.97 -4.17 16.86
CA TRP A 614 -45.35 -3.00 16.22
C TRP A 614 -46.22 -2.37 15.13
N SER A 615 -46.95 -3.16 14.34
CA SER A 615 -47.92 -2.66 13.34
C SER A 615 -49.06 -1.81 13.95
N GLN A 616 -49.29 -1.95 15.26
CA GLN A 616 -50.28 -1.18 16.02
C GLN A 616 -49.65 0.01 16.78
N GLY A 617 -48.36 0.28 16.57
CA GLY A 617 -47.61 1.32 17.28
C GLY A 617 -47.22 0.96 18.72
N ASN A 618 -47.21 -0.32 19.09
CA ASN A 618 -46.87 -0.78 20.44
C ASN A 618 -45.55 -1.56 20.45
N MET A 619 -44.71 -1.34 21.45
CA MET A 619 -43.40 -2.00 21.61
C MET A 619 -43.49 -3.44 22.14
N GLY A 620 -44.67 -3.87 22.61
CA GLY A 620 -44.87 -5.16 23.27
C GLY A 620 -44.95 -5.04 24.79
N GLY A 621 -44.09 -4.22 25.40
CA GLY A 621 -44.09 -3.97 26.85
C GLY A 621 -44.12 -5.25 27.67
N LEU A 622 -45.00 -5.32 28.68
CA LEU A 622 -45.21 -6.52 29.50
C LEU A 622 -45.94 -7.66 28.75
N GLY A 623 -46.60 -7.35 27.62
CA GLY A 623 -47.31 -8.35 26.81
C GLY A 623 -46.36 -9.24 26.01
N SER A 624 -45.18 -8.73 25.65
CA SER A 624 -44.07 -9.50 25.12
C SER A 624 -42.75 -8.81 25.44
N PRO A 625 -42.08 -9.20 26.54
CA PRO A 625 -40.76 -8.68 26.88
C PRO A 625 -39.72 -8.92 25.78
N ALA A 626 -39.88 -10.00 25.01
CA ALA A 626 -39.03 -10.31 23.86
C ALA A 626 -39.19 -9.27 22.75
N CYS A 627 -40.42 -8.95 22.32
CA CYS A 627 -40.65 -7.90 21.31
C CYS A 627 -40.24 -6.52 21.82
N ASN A 628 -40.39 -6.28 23.12
CA ASN A 628 -39.93 -5.04 23.75
C ASN A 628 -38.40 -4.90 23.72
N ALA A 629 -37.67 -6.00 23.82
CA ALA A 629 -36.21 -6.01 23.79
C ALA A 629 -35.60 -6.06 22.36
N SER A 630 -36.38 -6.39 21.34
CA SER A 630 -35.94 -6.53 19.94
C SER A 630 -35.97 -5.23 19.13
N ASN A 631 -35.91 -4.05 19.77
CA ASN A 631 -35.86 -2.76 19.08
C ASN A 631 -34.98 -1.74 19.82
N VAL A 632 -34.67 -0.60 19.18
CA VAL A 632 -33.79 0.44 19.76
C VAL A 632 -34.54 1.51 20.57
N GLY A 633 -35.73 1.20 21.06
CA GLY A 633 -36.57 2.16 21.80
C GLY A 633 -37.58 2.94 20.94
N SER A 634 -37.65 2.63 19.64
CA SER A 634 -38.70 3.06 18.72
C SER A 634 -39.42 1.86 18.09
N VAL A 635 -40.67 2.05 17.67
CA VAL A 635 -41.43 1.02 16.95
C VAL A 635 -40.80 0.85 15.56
N PRO A 636 -40.33 -0.35 15.18
CA PRO A 636 -39.79 -0.59 13.84
C PRO A 636 -40.84 -0.37 12.75
N THR A 637 -40.43 -0.05 11.53
CA THR A 637 -41.31 -0.02 10.35
C THR A 637 -41.46 -1.40 9.70
N GLU A 638 -42.45 -1.56 8.81
CA GLU A 638 -42.63 -2.80 8.04
C GLU A 638 -41.41 -3.10 7.17
N GLU A 639 -40.85 -2.05 6.55
CA GLU A 639 -39.67 -2.13 5.69
C GLU A 639 -38.42 -2.54 6.50
N GLU A 640 -38.22 -1.97 7.69
CA GLU A 640 -37.10 -2.35 8.57
C GLU A 640 -37.21 -3.80 9.05
N VAL A 641 -38.42 -4.26 9.39
CA VAL A 641 -38.65 -5.66 9.79
C VAL A 641 -38.46 -6.60 8.60
N GLY A 642 -38.99 -6.26 7.43
CA GLY A 642 -38.81 -7.03 6.20
C GLY A 642 -37.34 -7.18 5.82
N TYR A 643 -36.60 -6.08 5.86
CA TYR A 643 -35.18 -6.06 5.53
C TYR A 643 -34.32 -6.83 6.53
N ALA A 644 -34.55 -6.66 7.84
CA ALA A 644 -33.84 -7.44 8.85
C ALA A 644 -34.11 -8.95 8.70
N ARG A 645 -35.33 -9.34 8.31
CA ARG A 645 -35.67 -10.74 8.04
C ARG A 645 -34.96 -11.25 6.78
N TYR A 646 -34.87 -10.45 5.72
CA TYR A 646 -34.06 -10.76 4.54
C TYR A 646 -32.59 -11.01 4.91
N LEU A 647 -31.96 -10.12 5.69
CA LEU A 647 -30.57 -10.29 6.13
C LEU A 647 -30.35 -11.54 7.00
N LEU A 648 -31.36 -12.01 7.72
CA LEU A 648 -31.27 -13.27 8.46
C LEU A 648 -31.39 -14.48 7.54
N THR A 649 -32.32 -14.47 6.58
CA THR A 649 -32.73 -15.70 5.87
C THR A 649 -32.33 -15.78 4.40
N GLY A 650 -31.90 -14.67 3.79
CA GLY A 650 -31.69 -14.57 2.34
C GLY A 650 -32.97 -14.61 1.49
N ASP A 651 -34.16 -14.48 2.11
CA ASP A 651 -35.43 -14.52 1.38
C ASP A 651 -35.80 -13.13 0.84
N GLU A 652 -35.48 -12.89 -0.43
CA GLU A 652 -35.72 -11.62 -1.13
C GLU A 652 -37.20 -11.23 -1.19
N SER A 653 -38.13 -12.18 -1.09
CA SER A 653 -39.57 -11.89 -1.13
C SER A 653 -40.06 -11.08 0.07
N LEU A 654 -39.21 -10.92 1.09
CA LEU A 654 -39.49 -10.18 2.32
C LEU A 654 -39.15 -8.69 2.21
N VAL A 655 -38.43 -8.26 1.17
CA VAL A 655 -38.03 -6.87 1.01
C VAL A 655 -39.07 -6.09 0.21
N VAL A 656 -39.43 -4.91 0.72
CA VAL A 656 -40.22 -3.91 0.00
C VAL A 656 -39.29 -2.73 -0.30
N GLY A 657 -39.07 -2.44 -1.59
CA GLY A 657 -38.15 -1.40 -2.03
C GLY A 657 -36.79 -1.94 -2.47
N SER A 658 -35.74 -1.14 -2.32
CA SER A 658 -34.38 -1.49 -2.76
C SER A 658 -33.68 -2.45 -1.77
N MET A 659 -32.82 -3.32 -2.31
CA MET A 659 -31.94 -4.24 -1.57
C MET A 659 -30.58 -4.33 -2.27
N VAL A 660 -29.53 -4.67 -1.51
CA VAL A 660 -28.25 -5.15 -2.06
C VAL A 660 -28.19 -6.67 -2.01
N PRO A 661 -27.37 -7.32 -2.86
CA PRO A 661 -26.95 -8.69 -2.64
C PRO A 661 -26.41 -8.87 -1.22
N ARG A 662 -26.96 -9.85 -0.51
CA ARG A 662 -26.57 -10.20 0.86
C ARG A 662 -25.18 -10.82 0.96
N TRP A 663 -24.52 -11.22 -0.14
CA TRP A 663 -23.28 -12.02 -0.23
C TRP A 663 -22.70 -12.51 1.12
N THR A 664 -22.76 -13.82 1.34
CA THR A 664 -22.33 -14.47 2.58
C THR A 664 -21.21 -15.48 2.31
N LEU A 665 -20.39 -15.74 3.34
CA LEU A 665 -19.27 -16.67 3.23
C LEU A 665 -19.62 -18.07 3.77
N ALA A 666 -20.53 -18.16 4.75
CA ALA A 666 -20.71 -19.33 5.60
C ALA A 666 -22.20 -19.76 5.79
N ASP A 667 -23.09 -19.49 4.84
CA ASP A 667 -24.50 -19.93 4.93
C ASP A 667 -24.75 -21.31 4.29
N ALA A 668 -23.83 -21.81 3.46
CA ALA A 668 -23.82 -23.18 2.97
C ALA A 668 -23.24 -24.14 4.03
N GLU A 669 -23.92 -25.27 4.24
CA GLU A 669 -23.47 -26.38 5.10
C GLU A 669 -22.23 -27.11 4.58
#